data_AF-A0A9P5YKD0-F1
#
_entry.id   AF-A0A9P5YKD0-F1
#
_cell.length_a   1.000
_cell.length_b   1.000
_cell.length_c   1.000
_cell.angle_alpha   90.00
_cell.angle_beta   90.00
_cell.angle_gamma   90.00
#
_symmetry.space_group_name_H-M   'P 1'
#
loop_
_entity.id
_entity.type
_entity.pdbx_description
1 polymer ?
#
loop_
_entity_poly.entity_id
_entity_poly.type
_entity_poly.pdbx_seq_one_letter_code
_entity_poly.pdbx_strand_id
1 'polypeptide(L)'
;MPVTLYYIMKRLLGTLFNFKFNMALGPLTEDIQPSENIKGPATGGRASNSKSNRDIPESGAVGGSDGTTRSNKRDKRHTANETPSCMTGERTRTTDSPTSNFDNIEAFKTITMMLGMLPHSTTIDVRDNLKASKGFAIKDPADRKETRSLCAFAQLAAGEYDATSLATNRITSDGTELRIIACTDSFQMKRSSAGTVDPWYLKFSKNWRRQTKENPVSSPEIHKPSPPEDAEDLSGLQYMAQLNESWKRPTLSQHLWILSDALIVPSGHHVLTYHSDLLPTLSRYTAAISYRKIARWFGNESLSLPYWKALEKVLPTHVPMFQPTVIPVPRLSDEENSDLRFLLDFVLLYANSAEQEDGYVIELAAEFPKLIEMAVDARMKPPQHSCEIYTNETRAEFHSLLLELLKVFDTTLKALTAVEEEVANSTENGARQFKDNVRKVDLLGYALLRISRGRAFRMHLHNIGGLLFPHDPRQFGEAASTDGGVAFPAHHQPIRKSSSESESVEAVMLLSQSYVDWLQAMLRHSRAVELLFAYITSRHFSYKSISLSILDVPRTSNTFLPWSRLFWGNAFIPAVNEASPNNEAILKFLQNGSKADKEAQNAESLLARLRGNPTVGNLKRVMGITYLNIGSTARTILSKIDESSQISDSIRAEIVALSDFFVKLPRKEQFFRNLNNKTVFEGTIHCEASLATILPAFTEQLTPEERQSHYKDINVLVDMQGFGHVIGTSDLSCPSCALFLRTLASMSDSPSEFIIQGNHSAISECSLPPWTPDRFVRTMNATLGSVLRQALVALMEQEGHEMTIEHQL
;
A
#
# COMPACT_ATOMS: atom_id res chain seq x y z
N MET A 1 -35.83 -11.35 -14.19
CA MET A 1 -35.70 -12.60 -14.98
C MET A 1 -35.01 -12.50 -16.37
N PRO A 2 -34.40 -11.39 -16.87
CA PRO A 2 -33.60 -11.44 -18.12
C PRO A 2 -32.11 -11.82 -17.96
N VAL A 3 -31.52 -11.66 -16.77
CA VAL A 3 -30.04 -11.79 -16.57
C VAL A 3 -29.55 -13.24 -16.65
N THR A 4 -30.36 -14.22 -16.23
CA THR A 4 -29.99 -15.63 -16.30
C THR A 4 -29.97 -16.16 -17.74
N LEU A 5 -30.91 -15.72 -18.58
CA LEU A 5 -30.95 -16.09 -19.99
C LEU A 5 -29.76 -15.50 -20.76
N TYR A 6 -29.31 -14.30 -20.38
CA TYR A 6 -28.12 -13.64 -20.92
C TYR A 6 -26.82 -14.42 -20.65
N TYR A 7 -26.62 -14.94 -19.43
CA TYR A 7 -25.44 -15.75 -19.12
C TYR A 7 -25.45 -17.11 -19.84
N ILE A 8 -26.63 -17.70 -20.06
CA ILE A 8 -26.80 -18.94 -20.83
C ILE A 8 -26.48 -18.72 -22.31
N MET A 9 -26.98 -17.64 -22.93
CA MET A 9 -26.67 -17.30 -24.32
C MET A 9 -25.19 -16.93 -24.53
N LYS A 10 -24.58 -16.20 -23.59
CA LYS A 10 -23.14 -15.89 -23.61
C LYS A 10 -22.29 -17.16 -23.58
N ARG A 11 -22.69 -18.17 -22.78
CA ARG A 11 -22.04 -19.49 -22.73
C ARG A 11 -22.19 -20.28 -24.04
N LEU A 12 -23.39 -20.28 -24.62
CA LEU A 12 -23.65 -21.00 -25.88
C LEU A 12 -22.89 -20.38 -27.06
N LEU A 13 -22.85 -19.05 -27.15
CA LEU A 13 -22.16 -18.35 -28.24
C LEU A 13 -20.64 -18.41 -28.13
N GLY A 14 -20.06 -18.38 -26.92
CA GLY A 14 -18.63 -18.58 -26.71
C GLY A 14 -18.16 -20.00 -27.09
N THR A 15 -19.03 -21.00 -26.95
CA THR A 15 -18.71 -22.39 -27.32
C THR A 15 -18.78 -22.60 -28.84
N LEU A 16 -19.66 -21.88 -29.55
CA LEU A 16 -19.80 -21.95 -31.02
C LEU A 16 -18.66 -21.24 -31.76
N PHE A 17 -18.09 -20.18 -31.20
CA PHE A 17 -16.97 -19.45 -31.83
C PHE A 17 -15.65 -20.22 -31.75
N ASN A 18 -15.40 -20.98 -30.68
CA ASN A 18 -14.21 -21.84 -30.59
C ASN A 18 -14.28 -23.08 -31.50
N PHE A 19 -15.47 -23.48 -31.97
CA PHE A 19 -15.62 -24.66 -32.83
C PHE A 19 -15.37 -24.37 -34.33
N LYS A 20 -15.39 -23.10 -34.75
CA LYS A 20 -15.30 -22.73 -36.18
C LYS A 20 -13.89 -22.40 -36.69
N PHE A 21 -12.85 -22.50 -35.86
CA PHE A 21 -11.47 -22.23 -36.28
C PHE A 21 -10.62 -23.48 -36.59
N ASN A 22 -11.20 -24.68 -36.53
CA ASN A 22 -10.51 -25.94 -36.84
C ASN A 22 -11.25 -26.79 -37.89
N MET A 23 -11.43 -26.26 -39.10
CA MET A 23 -11.55 -27.10 -40.29
C MET A 23 -10.76 -26.49 -41.44
N ALA A 24 -9.65 -27.14 -41.77
CA ALA A 24 -8.88 -26.92 -42.97
C ALA A 24 -9.66 -27.41 -44.21
N LEU A 25 -9.78 -26.55 -45.23
CA LEU A 25 -10.00 -26.98 -46.60
C LEU A 25 -8.97 -26.28 -47.48
N GLY A 26 -8.17 -27.08 -48.18
CA GLY A 26 -7.20 -26.65 -49.18
C GLY A 26 -7.86 -26.08 -50.45
N PRO A 27 -7.04 -25.59 -51.40
CA PRO A 27 -7.45 -24.54 -52.32
C PRO A 27 -8.15 -25.09 -53.57
N LEU A 28 -9.21 -24.41 -53.98
CA LEU A 28 -9.71 -24.44 -55.35
C LEU A 28 -9.61 -23.02 -55.92
N THR A 29 -8.68 -22.88 -56.85
CA THR A 29 -8.59 -21.79 -57.83
C THR A 29 -9.80 -21.83 -58.75
N GLU A 30 -10.50 -20.72 -58.92
CA GLU A 30 -11.19 -20.41 -60.17
C GLU A 30 -11.44 -18.90 -60.32
N ASP A 31 -11.05 -18.40 -61.49
CA ASP A 31 -11.13 -17.03 -61.98
C ASP A 31 -12.57 -16.53 -62.09
N ILE A 32 -12.88 -15.36 -61.51
CA ILE A 32 -13.95 -14.47 -62.00
C ILE A 32 -13.53 -13.01 -61.83
N GLN A 33 -13.31 -12.32 -62.96
CA GLN A 33 -13.20 -10.86 -63.03
C GLN A 33 -14.50 -10.17 -62.60
N PRO A 34 -14.43 -8.90 -62.14
CA PRO A 34 -15.48 -7.97 -62.49
C PRO A 34 -14.98 -6.72 -63.22
N SER A 35 -15.83 -6.38 -64.16
CA SER A 35 -15.82 -5.32 -65.16
C SER A 35 -15.91 -3.90 -64.61
N GLU A 36 -15.49 -2.99 -65.48
CA GLU A 36 -15.51 -1.54 -65.38
C GLU A 36 -16.91 -0.89 -65.22
N ASN A 37 -16.83 0.38 -64.83
CA ASN A 37 -17.72 1.51 -65.14
C ASN A 37 -19.05 1.64 -64.39
N ILE A 38 -19.21 2.77 -63.67
CA ILE A 38 -20.12 3.87 -64.06
C ILE A 38 -19.69 5.18 -63.36
N LYS A 39 -19.66 6.25 -64.16
CA LYS A 39 -19.30 7.64 -63.86
C LYS A 39 -20.43 8.42 -63.17
N GLY A 40 -20.04 9.29 -62.23
CA GLY A 40 -20.53 10.68 -62.05
C GLY A 40 -22.01 10.92 -61.65
N PRO A 41 -22.38 12.16 -61.21
CA PRO A 41 -21.73 13.43 -61.52
C PRO A 41 -21.37 14.32 -60.32
N ALA A 42 -20.48 15.27 -60.60
CA ALA A 42 -20.11 16.42 -59.79
C ALA A 42 -21.04 17.62 -60.04
N THR A 43 -21.33 18.38 -58.98
CA THR A 43 -21.55 19.84 -58.92
C THR A 43 -21.36 20.23 -57.44
N GLY A 44 -20.77 21.33 -56.98
CA GLY A 44 -20.27 22.57 -57.57
C GLY A 44 -20.39 23.69 -56.51
N GLY A 45 -19.32 24.46 -56.27
CA GLY A 45 -19.32 25.71 -55.47
C GLY A 45 -19.27 25.51 -53.94
N ARG A 46 -18.61 26.35 -53.13
CA ARG A 46 -18.28 27.77 -53.29
C ARG A 46 -17.23 28.15 -52.24
N ALA A 47 -16.19 28.88 -52.67
CA ALA A 47 -15.20 29.50 -51.80
C ALA A 47 -15.75 30.80 -51.19
N SER A 48 -15.39 31.10 -49.94
CA SER A 48 -15.39 32.47 -49.41
C SER A 48 -14.28 32.65 -48.38
N ASN A 49 -13.31 33.47 -48.79
CA ASN A 49 -12.28 34.10 -47.98
C ASN A 49 -12.89 34.91 -46.82
N SER A 50 -12.22 34.91 -45.66
CA SER A 50 -12.04 36.16 -44.91
C SER A 50 -10.71 36.15 -44.18
N LYS A 51 -9.84 37.09 -44.58
CA LYS A 51 -8.64 37.52 -43.87
C LYS A 51 -9.07 38.48 -42.77
N SER A 52 -8.43 38.43 -41.59
CA SER A 52 -8.18 39.65 -40.82
C SER A 52 -6.80 39.59 -40.15
N ASN A 53 -5.96 40.53 -40.57
CA ASN A 53 -4.71 40.91 -39.93
C ASN A 53 -5.00 41.50 -38.55
N ARG A 54 -4.12 41.27 -37.57
CA ARG A 54 -3.71 42.30 -36.62
C ARG A 54 -2.24 42.20 -36.31
N ASP A 55 -1.60 43.34 -36.49
CA ASP A 55 -0.19 43.65 -36.36
C ASP A 55 0.28 43.63 -34.90
N ILE A 56 1.51 43.16 -34.67
CA ILE A 56 2.30 43.37 -33.46
C ILE A 56 3.51 44.22 -33.89
N PRO A 57 3.78 45.37 -33.26
CA PRO A 57 5.03 46.08 -33.50
C PRO A 57 6.12 45.62 -32.53
N GLU A 58 7.24 45.18 -33.10
CA GLU A 58 8.55 45.26 -32.46
C GLU A 58 9.09 46.69 -32.57
N SER A 59 9.69 47.20 -31.50
CA SER A 59 10.98 47.92 -31.51
C SER A 59 11.20 48.64 -30.17
N GLY A 60 12.45 48.63 -29.69
CA GLY A 60 12.86 49.48 -28.57
C GLY A 60 14.01 48.92 -27.73
N ALA A 61 15.21 48.89 -28.29
CA ALA A 61 16.46 48.58 -27.61
C ALA A 61 16.96 49.73 -26.70
N VAL A 62 17.99 49.40 -25.90
CA VAL A 62 19.16 50.22 -25.47
C VAL A 62 19.32 50.43 -23.94
N GLY A 63 20.51 50.04 -23.45
CA GLY A 63 21.13 50.43 -22.17
C GLY A 63 21.41 49.22 -21.28
N GLY A 64 22.62 48.68 -21.09
CA GLY A 64 23.96 49.28 -21.10
C GLY A 64 24.37 49.64 -19.68
N SER A 65 25.10 48.75 -18.97
CA SER A 65 26.23 49.15 -18.11
C SER A 65 26.91 47.93 -17.46
N ASP A 66 28.23 47.90 -17.67
CA ASP A 66 29.22 47.10 -16.99
C ASP A 66 29.24 47.34 -15.48
N GLY A 67 29.58 46.29 -14.73
CA GLY A 67 29.78 46.34 -13.28
C GLY A 67 30.72 45.24 -12.79
N THR A 68 31.99 45.33 -13.17
CA THR A 68 33.09 44.53 -12.64
C THR A 68 33.40 44.95 -11.20
N THR A 69 33.23 44.06 -10.21
CA THR A 69 34.00 44.11 -8.95
C THR A 69 34.01 42.73 -8.30
N ARG A 70 35.12 42.01 -8.32
CA ARG A 70 36.28 42.06 -7.41
C ARG A 70 36.09 41.17 -6.18
N SER A 71 36.93 40.13 -6.17
CA SER A 71 37.20 39.20 -5.08
C SER A 71 37.38 39.87 -3.73
N ASN A 72 36.85 39.25 -2.67
CA ASN A 72 37.50 39.28 -1.37
C ASN A 72 37.25 37.97 -0.61
N LYS A 73 38.30 37.14 -0.57
CA LYS A 73 38.54 36.16 0.49
C LYS A 73 38.61 36.90 1.82
N ARG A 74 37.86 36.45 2.82
CA ARG A 74 38.16 36.77 4.21
C ARG A 74 37.88 35.57 5.11
N ASP A 75 38.98 34.97 5.54
CA ASP A 75 39.08 34.07 6.67
C ASP A 75 38.44 34.71 7.93
N LYS A 76 37.57 33.97 8.61
CA LYS A 76 37.35 34.10 10.05
C LYS A 76 37.11 32.72 10.65
N ARG A 77 38.15 32.19 11.27
CA ARG A 77 38.06 31.21 12.35
C ARG A 77 37.39 31.90 13.55
N HIS A 78 36.27 31.37 14.02
CA HIS A 78 35.83 31.56 15.40
C HIS A 78 35.62 30.20 16.05
N THR A 79 36.54 29.88 16.95
CA THR A 79 36.39 28.90 18.01
C THR A 79 35.45 29.46 19.07
N ALA A 80 34.37 28.76 19.37
CA ALA A 80 33.60 28.98 20.60
C ALA A 80 33.18 27.61 21.15
N ASN A 81 33.89 27.19 22.20
CA ASN A 81 33.40 26.21 23.16
C ASN A 81 32.38 26.94 24.05
N GLU A 82 31.10 26.62 23.91
CA GLU A 82 30.08 26.99 24.89
C GLU A 82 29.62 25.74 25.63
N THR A 83 30.05 25.64 26.88
CA THR A 83 29.47 24.76 27.91
C THR A 83 28.12 25.33 28.36
N PRO A 84 27.07 24.51 28.51
CA PRO A 84 25.79 25.00 29.00
C PRO A 84 25.85 25.19 30.53
N SER A 85 25.87 26.45 30.95
CA SER A 85 25.66 26.86 32.34
C SER A 85 24.17 26.73 32.67
N CYS A 86 23.85 25.84 33.61
CA CYS A 86 22.52 25.70 34.20
C CYS A 86 22.12 27.01 34.90
N MET A 87 21.12 27.71 34.37
CA MET A 87 20.50 28.86 35.02
C MET A 87 19.21 28.44 35.71
N THR A 88 19.27 28.33 37.03
CA THR A 88 18.10 28.33 37.92
C THR A 88 17.68 29.78 38.17
N GLY A 89 16.84 30.32 37.30
CA GLY A 89 16.20 31.62 37.48
C GLY A 89 14.68 31.46 37.35
N GLU A 90 13.97 31.57 38.48
CA GLU A 90 12.51 31.68 38.52
C GLU A 90 12.07 32.94 37.75
N ARG A 91 11.68 32.74 36.49
CA ARG A 91 10.92 33.71 35.71
C ARG A 91 9.44 33.38 35.87
N THR A 92 8.71 34.22 36.57
CA THR A 92 7.25 34.28 36.54
C THR A 92 6.79 34.45 35.09
N ARG A 93 6.21 33.38 34.52
CA ARG A 93 5.66 33.30 33.16
C ARG A 93 4.51 34.30 33.01
N THR A 94 4.74 35.35 32.24
CA THR A 94 3.69 36.24 31.71
C THR A 94 3.38 35.86 30.26
N THR A 95 2.10 35.58 30.01
CA THR A 95 1.39 35.52 28.72
C THR A 95 1.99 34.60 27.65
N ASP A 96 1.39 33.42 27.49
CA ASP A 96 1.60 32.51 26.35
C ASP A 96 1.37 33.26 25.03
N SER A 97 2.44 33.60 24.31
CA SER A 97 2.29 34.05 22.93
C SER A 97 1.62 32.92 22.14
N PRO A 98 0.57 33.20 21.35
CA PRO A 98 -0.08 32.15 20.56
C PRO A 98 0.97 31.44 19.71
N THR A 99 1.11 30.14 19.93
CA THR A 99 1.95 29.28 19.08
C THR A 99 1.51 29.46 17.63
N SER A 100 2.47 29.60 16.72
CA SER A 100 2.13 29.75 15.31
C SER A 100 1.44 28.47 14.81
N ASN A 101 0.57 28.57 13.80
CA ASN A 101 0.00 27.37 13.16
C ASN A 101 1.11 26.45 12.62
N PHE A 102 2.23 27.05 12.20
CA PHE A 102 3.42 26.33 11.77
C PHE A 102 4.01 25.44 12.88
N ASP A 103 4.19 25.97 14.09
CA ASP A 103 4.65 25.18 15.25
C ASP A 103 3.69 24.03 15.56
N ASN A 104 2.39 24.23 15.40
CA ASN A 104 1.38 23.19 15.63
C ASN A 104 1.47 22.07 14.59
N ILE A 105 1.69 22.38 13.32
CA ILE A 105 1.88 21.38 12.25
C ILE A 105 3.20 20.63 12.45
N GLU A 106 4.27 21.32 12.84
CA GLU A 106 5.54 20.69 13.17
C GLU A 106 5.46 19.79 14.40
N ALA A 107 4.69 20.19 15.42
CA ALA A 107 4.38 19.35 16.57
C ALA A 107 3.64 18.08 16.13
N PHE A 108 2.64 18.20 15.26
CA PHE A 108 1.90 17.06 14.71
C PHE A 108 2.83 16.04 14.03
N LYS A 109 3.72 16.51 13.14
CA LYS A 109 4.71 15.65 12.47
C LYS A 109 5.58 14.90 13.47
N THR A 110 6.00 15.59 14.52
CA THR A 110 6.88 15.02 15.56
C THR A 110 6.14 13.99 16.40
N ILE A 111 4.85 14.23 16.70
CA ILE A 111 3.99 13.28 17.41
C ILE A 111 3.77 12.02 16.57
N THR A 112 3.38 12.14 15.30
CA THR A 112 3.14 10.97 14.43
C THR A 112 4.43 10.21 14.15
N MET A 113 5.56 10.91 14.01
CA MET A 113 6.89 10.33 13.93
C MET A 113 7.19 9.46 15.16
N MET A 114 7.04 9.99 16.37
CA MET A 114 7.32 9.24 17.60
C MET A 114 6.36 8.06 17.78
N LEU A 115 5.07 8.24 17.48
CA LEU A 115 4.08 7.16 17.51
C LEU A 115 4.41 6.04 16.53
N GLY A 116 4.89 6.37 15.33
CA GLY A 116 5.32 5.37 14.35
C GLY A 116 6.60 4.61 14.75
N MET A 117 7.42 5.17 15.66
CA MET A 117 8.61 4.51 16.19
C MET A 117 8.33 3.65 17.43
N LEU A 118 7.23 3.91 18.14
CA LEU A 118 6.94 3.20 19.39
C LEU A 118 6.45 1.78 19.10
N PRO A 119 6.95 0.77 19.83
CA PRO A 119 6.40 -0.57 19.77
C PRO A 119 4.93 -0.50 20.20
N HIS A 120 4.02 -1.03 19.38
CA HIS A 120 2.58 -0.76 19.44
C HIS A 120 1.88 -1.36 20.68
N SER A 121 2.17 -0.85 21.88
CA SER A 121 1.52 -1.26 23.13
C SER A 121 0.05 -0.81 23.20
N THR A 122 -0.27 0.33 22.57
CA THR A 122 -1.64 0.79 22.37
C THR A 122 -2.07 0.53 20.93
N THR A 123 -2.80 -0.56 20.70
CA THR A 123 -3.42 -0.81 19.40
C THR A 123 -4.48 0.24 19.16
N ILE A 124 -4.29 1.10 18.15
CA ILE A 124 -5.41 1.90 17.65
C ILE A 124 -6.36 0.92 16.97
N ASP A 125 -7.63 0.96 17.37
CA ASP A 125 -8.66 0.09 16.82
C ASP A 125 -8.63 0.13 15.29
N VAL A 126 -8.30 -1.03 14.71
CA VAL A 126 -8.47 -1.22 13.27
C VAL A 126 -9.94 -1.29 12.97
N ARG A 127 -10.36 -0.45 12.05
CA ARG A 127 -11.75 -0.35 11.63
C ARG A 127 -11.80 -0.66 10.14
N ASP A 128 -12.71 -1.53 9.78
CA ASP A 128 -13.13 -1.77 8.41
C ASP A 128 -14.61 -1.39 8.32
N ASN A 129 -14.88 -0.17 7.87
CA ASN A 129 -16.23 0.39 7.80
C ASN A 129 -17.07 -0.32 6.72
N LEU A 130 -16.45 -1.10 5.82
CA LEU A 130 -17.14 -1.91 4.81
C LEU A 130 -17.64 -3.24 5.37
N LYS A 131 -17.09 -3.71 6.48
CA LYS A 131 -17.57 -4.87 7.22
C LYS A 131 -18.70 -4.44 8.14
N ALA A 132 -19.76 -5.25 8.19
CA ALA A 132 -20.90 -5.02 9.06
C ALA A 132 -20.57 -5.40 10.52
N SER A 133 -19.56 -4.75 11.12
CA SER A 133 -19.29 -4.87 12.56
C SER A 133 -20.13 -3.88 13.35
N LYS A 134 -20.55 -4.30 14.56
CA LYS A 134 -21.48 -3.56 15.43
C LYS A 134 -21.05 -2.09 15.64
N GLY A 135 -21.89 -1.14 15.24
CA GLY A 135 -21.83 0.27 15.64
C GLY A 135 -21.31 1.29 14.61
N PHE A 136 -20.40 0.90 13.70
CA PHE A 136 -19.68 1.85 12.82
C PHE A 136 -19.70 1.48 11.34
N ALA A 137 -20.51 0.50 10.93
CA ALA A 137 -20.65 0.16 9.53
C ALA A 137 -21.32 1.29 8.75
N ILE A 138 -20.89 1.53 7.51
CA ILE A 138 -21.58 2.42 6.58
C ILE A 138 -23.03 1.96 6.48
N LYS A 139 -23.96 2.80 6.97
CA LYS A 139 -25.37 2.44 7.14
C LYS A 139 -26.08 2.37 5.79
N ASP A 140 -25.75 3.28 4.87
CA ASP A 140 -26.32 3.29 3.52
C ASP A 140 -25.62 2.24 2.63
N PRO A 141 -26.34 1.24 2.10
CA PRO A 141 -25.81 0.29 1.12
C PRO A 141 -25.25 0.95 -0.14
N ALA A 142 -25.80 2.10 -0.55
CA ALA A 142 -25.34 2.84 -1.71
C ALA A 142 -23.96 3.44 -1.48
N ASP A 143 -23.74 4.07 -0.33
CA ASP A 143 -22.43 4.63 0.04
C ASP A 143 -21.40 3.53 0.27
N ARG A 144 -21.81 2.38 0.82
CA ARG A 144 -20.93 1.21 0.95
C ARG A 144 -20.50 0.69 -0.41
N LYS A 145 -21.42 0.63 -1.37
CA LYS A 145 -21.14 0.20 -2.74
C LYS A 145 -20.22 1.21 -3.43
N GLU A 146 -20.50 2.50 -3.32
CA GLU A 146 -19.67 3.56 -3.86
C GLU A 146 -18.26 3.53 -3.27
N THR A 147 -18.13 3.45 -1.93
CA THR A 147 -16.84 3.35 -1.25
C THR A 147 -16.04 2.16 -1.76
N ARG A 148 -16.67 0.99 -1.93
CA ARG A 148 -16.01 -0.21 -2.51
C ARG A 148 -15.52 0.03 -3.93
N SER A 149 -16.34 0.65 -4.77
CA SER A 149 -16.01 0.94 -6.16
C SER A 149 -14.92 2.01 -6.28
N LEU A 150 -14.92 3.01 -5.40
CA LEU A 150 -13.89 4.04 -5.35
C LEU A 150 -12.57 3.52 -4.79
N CYS A 151 -12.59 2.66 -3.77
CA CYS A 151 -11.36 2.00 -3.31
C CYS A 151 -10.80 1.08 -4.40
N ALA A 152 -11.67 0.37 -5.15
CA ALA A 152 -11.25 -0.40 -6.31
C ALA A 152 -10.63 0.49 -7.40
N PHE A 153 -11.26 1.62 -7.72
CA PHE A 153 -10.68 2.57 -8.68
C PHE A 153 -9.35 3.12 -8.14
N ALA A 154 -9.28 3.55 -6.89
CA ALA A 154 -8.07 4.08 -6.25
C ALA A 154 -6.93 3.06 -6.29
N GLN A 155 -7.26 1.79 -6.09
CA GLN A 155 -6.32 0.68 -6.20
C GLN A 155 -5.73 0.53 -7.61
N LEU A 156 -6.56 0.67 -8.65
CA LEU A 156 -6.11 0.61 -10.04
C LEU A 156 -5.34 1.87 -10.42
N ALA A 157 -5.85 3.04 -10.05
CA ALA A 157 -5.26 4.36 -10.30
C ALA A 157 -3.88 4.53 -9.65
N ALA A 158 -3.69 3.97 -8.47
CA ALA A 158 -2.36 3.88 -7.87
C ALA A 158 -1.45 3.00 -8.74
N GLY A 159 -1.92 1.88 -9.29
CA GLY A 159 -1.11 0.97 -10.10
C GLY A 159 0.20 0.62 -9.38
N GLU A 160 1.34 0.96 -10.00
CA GLU A 160 2.67 0.90 -9.39
C GLU A 160 3.12 2.15 -8.62
N TYR A 161 2.38 3.24 -8.75
CA TYR A 161 2.58 4.48 -8.01
C TYR A 161 2.15 4.31 -6.53
N ASP A 162 2.57 5.28 -5.72
CA ASP A 162 2.25 5.35 -4.28
C ASP A 162 0.75 5.65 -4.08
N ALA A 163 0.32 5.67 -2.82
CA ALA A 163 -1.10 5.66 -2.46
C ALA A 163 -1.90 6.79 -3.13
N THR A 164 -3.07 6.43 -3.65
CA THR A 164 -4.01 7.36 -4.30
C THR A 164 -5.29 7.42 -3.49
N SER A 165 -5.81 8.63 -3.26
CA SER A 165 -7.16 8.84 -2.73
C SER A 165 -8.04 9.49 -3.78
N LEU A 166 -9.30 9.06 -3.84
CA LEU A 166 -10.28 9.52 -4.82
C LEU A 166 -11.53 10.07 -4.14
N ALA A 167 -12.11 11.12 -4.72
CA ALA A 167 -13.46 11.57 -4.42
C ALA A 167 -14.28 11.75 -5.70
N THR A 168 -15.61 11.74 -5.57
CA THR A 168 -16.57 11.84 -6.69
C THR A 168 -17.58 12.97 -6.51
N ASN A 169 -18.15 13.44 -7.63
CA ASN A 169 -19.20 14.47 -7.66
C ASN A 169 -20.64 13.94 -7.66
N ARG A 170 -20.92 12.78 -7.06
CA ARG A 170 -22.19 12.04 -7.17
C ARG A 170 -23.48 12.86 -6.94
N ILE A 171 -23.39 14.06 -6.38
CA ILE A 171 -24.51 14.95 -6.02
C ILE A 171 -24.94 15.88 -7.18
N THR A 172 -24.23 15.96 -8.32
CA THR A 172 -24.63 16.91 -9.38
C THR A 172 -25.94 16.52 -10.08
N SER A 173 -26.80 17.52 -10.28
CA SER A 173 -28.17 17.38 -10.80
C SER A 173 -28.27 16.96 -12.26
N ASP A 174 -27.18 17.03 -13.02
CA ASP A 174 -27.11 16.61 -14.43
C ASP A 174 -26.93 15.10 -14.58
N GLY A 175 -26.28 14.42 -13.63
CA GLY A 175 -26.15 12.96 -13.53
C GLY A 175 -25.45 12.27 -14.71
N THR A 176 -24.94 13.03 -15.69
CA THR A 176 -24.40 12.50 -16.94
C THR A 176 -22.90 12.22 -16.90
N GLU A 177 -22.15 12.85 -15.99
CA GLU A 177 -20.69 12.75 -15.91
C GLU A 177 -20.25 12.43 -14.48
N LEU A 178 -19.44 11.37 -14.33
CA LEU A 178 -18.74 11.06 -13.09
C LEU A 178 -17.39 11.77 -13.09
N ARG A 179 -17.27 12.86 -12.33
CA ARG A 179 -16.02 13.55 -12.06
C ARG A 179 -15.31 12.85 -10.91
N ILE A 180 -14.07 12.44 -11.15
CA ILE A 180 -13.17 11.80 -10.19
C ILE A 180 -11.98 12.74 -10.00
N ILE A 181 -11.63 13.02 -8.75
CA ILE A 181 -10.37 13.69 -8.44
C ILE A 181 -9.43 12.70 -7.77
N ALA A 182 -8.26 12.50 -8.36
CA ALA A 182 -7.20 11.66 -7.84
C ALA A 182 -6.17 12.51 -7.13
N CYS A 183 -6.15 12.40 -5.80
CA CYS A 183 -5.07 12.94 -4.99
C CYS A 183 -3.92 11.94 -5.01
N THR A 184 -2.80 12.35 -5.56
CA THR A 184 -1.60 11.52 -5.70
C THR A 184 -0.42 12.22 -5.06
N ASP A 185 0.50 11.44 -4.47
CA ASP A 185 1.82 11.95 -4.17
C ASP A 185 2.60 11.94 -5.50
N SER A 186 2.64 13.08 -6.21
CA SER A 186 2.99 13.18 -7.64
C SER A 186 4.45 12.93 -7.99
N PHE A 187 5.18 12.12 -7.21
CA PHE A 187 6.60 11.91 -7.41
C PHE A 187 6.97 10.62 -8.15
N GLN A 188 7.74 10.79 -9.23
CA GLN A 188 8.38 9.66 -9.92
C GLN A 188 9.48 9.05 -9.05
N MET A 189 9.41 7.74 -8.82
CA MET A 189 10.44 6.96 -8.16
C MET A 189 11.77 7.05 -8.95
N LYS A 190 12.76 7.80 -8.46
CA LYS A 190 14.16 7.58 -8.88
C LYS A 190 14.76 6.49 -8.00
N ARG A 191 15.09 5.34 -8.61
CA ARG A 191 15.86 4.26 -7.96
C ARG A 191 17.15 4.87 -7.43
N SER A 192 17.38 4.81 -6.11
CA SER A 192 18.73 4.97 -5.58
C SER A 192 19.53 3.76 -6.06
N SER A 193 20.48 3.98 -6.96
CA SER A 193 21.41 2.95 -7.42
C SER A 193 22.20 2.40 -6.22
N ALA A 194 22.05 1.11 -5.95
CA ALA A 194 22.92 0.25 -5.14
C ALA A 194 23.70 0.94 -3.99
N GLY A 195 23.11 1.01 -2.81
CA GLY A 195 23.82 1.46 -1.61
C GLY A 195 23.06 1.13 -0.33
N THR A 196 23.56 0.11 0.38
CA THR A 196 23.12 -0.36 1.72
C THR A 196 21.68 -0.87 1.84
N VAL A 197 21.52 -1.96 2.60
CA VAL A 197 20.24 -2.61 2.90
C VAL A 197 19.43 -1.68 3.80
N ASP A 198 18.74 -0.72 3.18
CA ASP A 198 17.79 0.15 3.85
C ASP A 198 16.64 -0.73 4.39
N PRO A 199 16.25 -0.61 5.66
CA PRO A 199 15.30 -1.52 6.27
C PRO A 199 13.99 -1.57 5.46
N TRP A 200 13.71 -2.76 4.94
CA TRP A 200 12.84 -3.02 3.77
C TRP A 200 11.34 -2.74 4.02
N TYR A 201 11.00 -2.55 5.28
CA TYR A 201 9.68 -2.35 5.86
C TYR A 201 9.18 -0.90 5.77
N LEU A 202 10.10 0.06 5.59
CA LEU A 202 9.80 1.47 5.35
C LEU A 202 9.10 1.62 3.99
N LYS A 203 9.20 0.60 3.13
CA LYS A 203 8.83 0.64 1.72
C LYS A 203 7.34 0.41 1.44
N PHE A 204 6.55 0.00 2.44
CA PHE A 204 5.13 -0.25 2.25
C PHE A 204 4.21 0.82 2.83
N SER A 205 4.71 1.62 3.77
CA SER A 205 4.00 2.75 4.39
C SER A 205 4.70 4.10 4.19
N LYS A 206 6.01 4.15 3.88
CA LYS A 206 6.63 5.39 3.39
C LYS A 206 6.51 5.48 1.88
N ASN A 207 5.96 6.59 1.43
CA ASN A 207 6.20 7.12 0.10
C ASN A 207 7.72 7.27 -0.07
N TRP A 208 8.25 6.83 -1.21
CA TRP A 208 9.71 6.72 -1.38
C TRP A 208 10.41 8.09 -1.30
N ARG A 209 11.67 8.12 -0.85
CA ARG A 209 12.47 9.35 -0.68
C ARG A 209 12.40 10.25 -1.92
N ARG A 210 11.89 11.47 -1.71
CA ARG A 210 11.87 12.57 -2.70
C ARG A 210 13.28 13.13 -2.88
N GLN A 211 13.93 12.92 -4.04
CA GLN A 211 15.26 13.48 -4.35
C GLN A 211 15.23 14.72 -5.26
N THR A 212 14.38 15.72 -5.00
CA THR A 212 14.42 16.96 -5.80
C THR A 212 14.65 18.21 -4.98
N LYS A 213 15.39 19.14 -5.60
CA LYS A 213 15.71 20.46 -5.07
C LYS A 213 14.43 21.18 -4.62
N GLU A 214 14.51 21.78 -3.45
CA GLU A 214 13.45 22.50 -2.76
C GLU A 214 12.98 23.69 -3.61
N ASN A 215 11.86 23.55 -4.32
CA ASN A 215 11.06 24.70 -4.70
C ASN A 215 10.01 24.90 -3.59
N PRO A 216 9.87 26.13 -3.06
CA PRO A 216 8.95 26.42 -1.96
C PRO A 216 7.50 26.09 -2.33
N VAL A 217 6.73 25.78 -1.28
CA VAL A 217 5.35 25.30 -1.25
C VAL A 217 4.45 26.05 -2.23
N SER A 218 4.12 25.42 -3.36
CA SER A 218 3.03 25.87 -4.24
C SER A 218 1.69 25.51 -3.58
N SER A 219 0.65 26.33 -3.80
CA SER A 219 -0.74 25.96 -3.50
C SER A 219 -1.11 24.62 -4.16
N PRO A 220 -2.12 23.89 -3.67
CA PRO A 220 -2.57 22.69 -4.35
C PRO A 220 -3.07 23.05 -5.74
N GLU A 221 -2.76 22.23 -6.73
CA GLU A 221 -3.12 22.45 -8.13
C GLU A 221 -3.91 21.25 -8.68
N ILE A 222 -4.85 21.53 -9.57
CA ILE A 222 -5.60 20.49 -10.28
C ILE A 222 -5.18 20.51 -11.74
N HIS A 223 -4.75 19.37 -12.26
CA HIS A 223 -4.45 19.20 -13.68
C HIS A 223 -5.20 18.01 -14.28
N LYS A 224 -5.39 18.05 -15.60
CA LYS A 224 -6.01 16.93 -16.33
C LYS A 224 -4.96 15.88 -16.69
N PRO A 225 -5.30 14.58 -16.60
CA PRO A 225 -4.50 13.52 -17.19
C PRO A 225 -4.27 13.76 -18.68
N SER A 226 -3.05 13.51 -19.14
CA SER A 226 -2.63 13.66 -20.53
C SER A 226 -2.58 12.30 -21.24
N PRO A 227 -3.08 12.19 -22.48
CA PRO A 227 -2.96 10.95 -23.24
C PRO A 227 -1.48 10.58 -23.50
N PRO A 228 -1.19 9.30 -23.74
CA PRO A 228 0.07 8.89 -24.34
C PRO A 228 0.28 9.56 -25.71
N GLU A 229 1.53 9.93 -26.02
CA GLU A 229 1.87 10.59 -27.28
C GLU A 229 1.56 9.71 -28.51
N ASP A 230 1.59 8.39 -28.34
CA ASP A 230 1.34 7.38 -29.36
C ASP A 230 -0.10 6.86 -29.37
N ALA A 231 -1.01 7.52 -28.63
CA ALA A 231 -2.41 7.14 -28.60
C ALA A 231 -3.24 7.74 -29.75
N GLU A 232 -2.64 8.45 -30.72
CA GLU A 232 -3.35 9.21 -31.78
C GLU A 232 -4.55 8.41 -32.34
N ASP A 233 -5.77 8.91 -32.05
CA ASP A 233 -7.09 8.35 -32.38
C ASP A 233 -7.55 7.04 -31.69
N LEU A 234 -6.76 6.46 -30.80
CA LEU A 234 -7.13 5.26 -30.04
C LEU A 234 -7.92 5.61 -28.78
N SER A 235 -9.03 4.90 -28.56
CA SER A 235 -9.64 4.86 -27.23
C SER A 235 -8.70 4.18 -26.23
N GLY A 236 -8.85 4.48 -24.95
CA GLY A 236 -8.08 3.89 -23.86
C GLY A 236 -8.16 2.36 -23.86
N LEU A 237 -9.31 1.78 -24.22
CA LEU A 237 -9.45 0.31 -24.32
C LEU A 237 -8.63 -0.25 -25.50
N GLN A 238 -8.66 0.40 -26.66
CA GLN A 238 -7.84 0.01 -27.81
C GLN A 238 -6.34 0.18 -27.49
N TYR A 239 -5.98 1.27 -26.81
CA TYR A 239 -4.62 1.52 -26.38
C TYR A 239 -4.13 0.48 -25.36
N MET A 240 -4.96 0.06 -24.39
CA MET A 240 -4.62 -1.05 -23.50
C MET A 240 -4.37 -2.36 -24.27
N ALA A 241 -5.18 -2.65 -25.29
CA ALA A 241 -4.98 -3.82 -26.13
C ALA A 241 -3.68 -3.73 -26.95
N GLN A 242 -3.33 -2.55 -27.46
CA GLN A 242 -2.05 -2.30 -28.15
C GLN A 242 -0.85 -2.39 -27.20
N LEU A 243 -0.94 -1.87 -25.97
CA LEU A 243 0.12 -1.99 -24.96
C LEU A 243 0.44 -3.44 -24.62
N ASN A 244 -0.53 -4.35 -24.77
CA ASN A 244 -0.30 -5.77 -24.62
C ASN A 244 0.53 -6.37 -25.78
N GLU A 245 0.64 -5.69 -26.92
CA GLU A 245 1.48 -6.07 -28.07
C GLU A 245 2.84 -5.35 -28.05
N SER A 246 2.84 -4.06 -27.72
CA SER A 246 4.03 -3.21 -27.68
C SER A 246 4.10 -2.45 -26.34
N TRP A 247 4.60 -3.11 -25.30
CA TRP A 247 4.63 -2.53 -23.96
C TRP A 247 5.50 -1.28 -23.88
N LYS A 248 4.85 -0.16 -23.61
CA LYS A 248 5.49 1.10 -23.21
C LYS A 248 4.87 1.53 -21.90
N ARG A 249 5.69 1.68 -20.87
CA ARG A 249 5.21 2.00 -19.54
C ARG A 249 4.61 3.41 -19.51
N PRO A 250 3.31 3.59 -19.18
CA PRO A 250 2.69 4.90 -19.10
C PRO A 250 3.15 5.64 -17.83
N THR A 251 3.29 6.97 -17.93
CA THR A 251 3.41 7.86 -16.76
C THR A 251 2.13 7.85 -15.92
N LEU A 252 2.14 8.39 -14.69
CA LEU A 252 0.93 8.44 -13.85
C LEU A 252 -0.22 9.17 -14.56
N SER A 253 0.08 10.33 -15.15
CA SER A 253 -0.88 11.11 -15.94
C SER A 253 -1.46 10.28 -17.10
N GLN A 254 -0.61 9.60 -17.88
CA GLN A 254 -1.05 8.72 -18.97
C GLN A 254 -1.85 7.52 -18.47
N HIS A 255 -1.43 6.89 -17.39
CA HIS A 255 -2.11 5.74 -16.79
C HIS A 255 -3.53 6.10 -16.35
N LEU A 256 -3.69 7.26 -15.70
CA LEU A 256 -5.00 7.76 -15.27
C LEU A 256 -5.87 8.17 -16.46
N TRP A 257 -5.28 8.74 -17.51
CA TRP A 257 -5.99 8.99 -18.77
C TRP A 257 -6.51 7.68 -19.37
N ILE A 258 -5.64 6.67 -19.54
CA ILE A 258 -5.97 5.35 -20.08
C ILE A 258 -7.12 4.71 -19.28
N LEU A 259 -7.06 4.74 -17.94
CA LEU A 259 -8.15 4.22 -17.11
C LEU A 259 -9.44 5.02 -17.28
N SER A 260 -9.38 6.35 -17.27
CA SER A 260 -10.58 7.18 -17.37
C SER A 260 -11.29 6.98 -18.70
N ASP A 261 -10.54 6.90 -19.81
CA ASP A 261 -11.08 6.73 -21.15
C ASP A 261 -11.59 5.30 -21.38
N ALA A 262 -10.84 4.29 -20.95
CA ALA A 262 -11.21 2.87 -21.08
C ALA A 262 -12.39 2.44 -20.20
N LEU A 263 -12.90 3.31 -19.33
CA LEU A 263 -14.08 3.03 -18.50
C LEU A 263 -15.33 3.75 -19.02
N ILE A 264 -15.22 4.56 -20.08
CA ILE A 264 -16.34 5.19 -20.75
C ILE A 264 -17.13 4.14 -21.53
N VAL A 265 -18.33 3.82 -21.04
CA VAL A 265 -19.21 2.84 -21.70
C VAL A 265 -19.79 3.45 -22.99
N PRO A 266 -19.54 2.86 -24.16
CA PRO A 266 -20.13 3.35 -25.41
C PRO A 266 -21.66 3.30 -25.34
N SER A 267 -22.34 4.34 -25.84
CA SER A 267 -23.80 4.31 -25.96
C SER A 267 -24.23 3.38 -27.13
N GLY A 268 -25.31 2.62 -26.96
CA GLY A 268 -25.96 1.87 -28.04
C GLY A 268 -25.61 0.37 -28.13
N HIS A 269 -25.64 -0.19 -29.34
CA HIS A 269 -25.50 -1.65 -29.58
C HIS A 269 -24.10 -2.21 -29.27
N HIS A 270 -23.08 -1.36 -29.10
CA HIS A 270 -21.70 -1.77 -28.82
C HIS A 270 -21.45 -2.15 -27.35
N VAL A 271 -22.42 -1.99 -26.45
CA VAL A 271 -22.26 -2.28 -25.01
C VAL A 271 -21.88 -3.74 -24.74
N LEU A 272 -22.46 -4.68 -25.49
CA LEU A 272 -22.24 -6.11 -25.24
C LEU A 272 -20.83 -6.58 -25.61
N THR A 273 -20.32 -6.14 -26.76
CA THR A 273 -18.95 -6.42 -27.22
C THR A 273 -17.94 -5.68 -26.34
N TYR A 274 -18.24 -4.44 -25.97
CA TYR A 274 -17.41 -3.68 -25.06
C TYR A 274 -17.24 -4.39 -23.71
N HIS A 275 -18.32 -4.92 -23.13
CA HIS A 275 -18.24 -5.66 -21.86
C HIS A 275 -17.48 -6.99 -21.97
N SER A 276 -17.48 -7.67 -23.12
CA SER A 276 -16.68 -8.90 -23.28
C SER A 276 -15.19 -8.60 -23.32
N ASP A 277 -14.82 -7.46 -23.89
CA ASP A 277 -13.43 -7.13 -24.17
C ASP A 277 -12.79 -6.36 -23.01
N LEU A 278 -13.58 -5.57 -22.28
CA LEU A 278 -13.11 -4.71 -21.19
C LEU A 278 -12.49 -5.51 -20.04
N LEU A 279 -13.16 -6.54 -19.53
CA LEU A 279 -12.66 -7.26 -18.35
C LEU A 279 -11.29 -7.93 -18.61
N PRO A 280 -11.10 -8.74 -19.67
CA PRO A 280 -9.79 -9.33 -19.95
C PRO A 280 -8.71 -8.28 -20.23
N THR A 281 -9.05 -7.22 -20.96
CA THR A 281 -8.08 -6.18 -21.33
C THR A 281 -7.65 -5.36 -20.11
N LEU A 282 -8.60 -4.94 -19.27
CA LEU A 282 -8.34 -4.23 -18.02
C LEU A 282 -7.53 -5.09 -17.05
N SER A 283 -7.81 -6.40 -16.98
CA SER A 283 -7.10 -7.32 -16.09
C SER A 283 -5.63 -7.49 -16.50
N ARG A 284 -5.35 -7.72 -17.79
CA ARG A 284 -3.98 -7.79 -18.33
C ARG A 284 -3.24 -6.47 -18.20
N TYR A 285 -3.88 -5.35 -18.51
CA TYR A 285 -3.29 -4.04 -18.32
C TYR A 285 -2.95 -3.79 -16.84
N THR A 286 -3.85 -4.17 -15.93
CA THR A 286 -3.61 -4.06 -14.48
C THR A 286 -2.45 -4.93 -14.03
N ALA A 287 -2.34 -6.17 -14.53
CA ALA A 287 -1.19 -7.03 -14.28
C ALA A 287 0.10 -6.36 -14.78
N ALA A 288 0.12 -5.87 -16.03
CA ALA A 288 1.27 -5.21 -16.63
C ALA A 288 1.71 -3.92 -15.91
N ILE A 289 0.77 -3.14 -15.36
CA ILE A 289 1.10 -1.89 -14.66
C ILE A 289 1.43 -2.09 -13.19
N SER A 290 0.96 -3.18 -12.57
CA SER A 290 1.06 -3.40 -11.11
C SER A 290 2.05 -4.49 -10.71
N TYR A 291 2.63 -5.21 -11.67
CA TYR A 291 3.36 -6.44 -11.36
C TYR A 291 4.57 -6.24 -10.43
N ARG A 292 5.30 -5.12 -10.49
CA ARG A 292 6.42 -4.89 -9.53
C ARG A 292 5.89 -4.70 -8.12
N LYS A 293 4.74 -4.05 -7.96
CA LYS A 293 4.08 -3.88 -6.67
C LYS A 293 3.63 -5.25 -6.14
N ILE A 294 2.99 -6.05 -6.98
CA ILE A 294 2.57 -7.42 -6.65
C ILE A 294 3.79 -8.29 -6.30
N ALA A 295 4.88 -8.26 -7.08
CA ALA A 295 6.10 -9.01 -6.84
C ALA A 295 6.76 -8.64 -5.50
N ARG A 296 6.86 -7.34 -5.20
CA ARG A 296 7.38 -6.85 -3.90
C ARG A 296 6.56 -7.37 -2.73
N TRP A 297 5.25 -7.45 -2.90
CA TRP A 297 4.34 -7.91 -1.86
C TRP A 297 4.43 -9.41 -1.65
N PHE A 298 4.38 -10.16 -2.75
CA PHE A 298 4.42 -11.61 -2.71
C PHE A 298 5.77 -12.12 -2.17
N GLY A 299 6.87 -11.52 -2.63
CA GLY A 299 8.24 -11.85 -2.20
C GLY A 299 8.68 -11.21 -0.88
N ASN A 300 7.78 -10.57 -0.14
CA ASN A 300 8.11 -9.94 1.13
C ASN A 300 8.50 -11.00 2.18
N GLU A 301 9.74 -10.96 2.64
CA GLU A 301 10.33 -11.99 3.50
C GLU A 301 9.70 -12.11 4.89
N SER A 302 9.11 -11.05 5.44
CA SER A 302 8.53 -11.10 6.79
C SER A 302 7.00 -11.04 6.82
N LEU A 303 6.35 -10.57 5.75
CA LEU A 303 4.90 -10.44 5.70
C LEU A 303 4.25 -11.55 4.90
N SER A 304 4.76 -11.87 3.71
CA SER A 304 4.10 -12.81 2.79
C SER A 304 4.76 -14.17 2.77
N LEU A 305 6.08 -14.21 2.62
CA LEU A 305 6.86 -15.43 2.52
C LEU A 305 6.68 -16.38 3.72
N PRO A 306 6.49 -15.91 4.97
CA PRO A 306 6.22 -16.80 6.10
C PRO A 306 4.92 -17.61 5.95
N TYR A 307 3.86 -17.03 5.39
CA TYR A 307 2.61 -17.74 5.11
C TYR A 307 2.82 -18.83 4.05
N TRP A 308 3.47 -18.47 2.95
CA TRP A 308 3.77 -19.45 1.89
C TRP A 308 4.66 -20.59 2.41
N LYS A 309 5.78 -20.27 3.08
CA LYS A 309 6.68 -21.28 3.67
C LYS A 309 5.99 -22.18 4.69
N ALA A 310 5.00 -21.68 5.42
CA ALA A 310 4.22 -22.49 6.34
C ALA A 310 3.30 -23.48 5.60
N LEU A 311 2.69 -23.06 4.48
CA LEU A 311 1.94 -23.96 3.61
C LEU A 311 2.84 -25.04 2.99
N GLU A 312 4.03 -24.68 2.51
CA GLU A 312 4.99 -25.63 1.90
C GLU A 312 5.46 -26.74 2.85
N LYS A 313 5.44 -26.48 4.17
CA LYS A 313 5.81 -27.49 5.18
C LYS A 313 4.75 -28.56 5.38
N VAL A 314 3.52 -28.31 4.93
CA VAL A 314 2.45 -29.32 4.94
C VAL A 314 2.64 -30.21 3.72
N LEU A 315 3.11 -31.44 3.92
CA LEU A 315 3.22 -32.38 2.81
C LEU A 315 1.81 -32.80 2.33
N PRO A 316 1.57 -32.98 1.02
CA PRO A 316 0.26 -33.43 0.52
C PRO A 316 -0.23 -34.74 1.15
N THR A 317 0.69 -35.65 1.48
CA THR A 317 0.41 -36.91 2.18
C THR A 317 0.03 -36.74 3.65
N HIS A 318 0.36 -35.59 4.25
CA HIS A 318 0.07 -35.25 5.65
C HIS A 318 -1.19 -34.40 5.81
N VAL A 319 -1.84 -33.97 4.72
CA VAL A 319 -3.16 -33.35 4.81
C VAL A 319 -4.07 -34.34 5.57
N PRO A 320 -4.86 -33.91 6.58
CA PRO A 320 -5.76 -34.82 7.30
C PRO A 320 -7.00 -35.18 6.48
N MET A 321 -7.65 -36.31 6.78
CA MET A 321 -8.96 -36.61 6.21
C MET A 321 -9.96 -35.52 6.58
N PHE A 322 -10.73 -35.06 5.61
CA PHE A 322 -11.72 -34.03 5.81
C PHE A 322 -12.88 -34.56 6.67
N GLN A 323 -13.19 -33.86 7.76
CA GLN A 323 -14.31 -34.16 8.66
C GLN A 323 -15.38 -33.08 8.56
N PRO A 324 -16.47 -33.29 7.79
CA PRO A 324 -17.48 -32.28 7.53
C PRO A 324 -18.22 -31.79 8.79
N THR A 325 -18.33 -32.64 9.81
CA THR A 325 -19.13 -32.41 11.02
C THR A 325 -18.56 -31.35 11.96
N VAL A 326 -17.28 -30.99 11.82
CA VAL A 326 -16.58 -30.13 12.78
C VAL A 326 -16.62 -28.65 12.39
N ILE A 327 -16.94 -28.32 11.12
CA ILE A 327 -16.77 -26.96 10.60
C ILE A 327 -18.13 -26.33 10.23
N PRO A 328 -18.73 -25.52 11.11
CA PRO A 328 -19.89 -24.71 10.76
C PRO A 328 -19.44 -23.51 9.91
N VAL A 329 -19.02 -23.74 8.66
CA VAL A 329 -18.82 -22.65 7.69
C VAL A 329 -20.17 -22.37 7.03
N PRO A 330 -20.78 -21.19 7.22
CA PRO A 330 -22.00 -20.81 6.51
C PRO A 330 -21.77 -20.91 5.00
N ARG A 331 -22.71 -21.53 4.28
CA ARG A 331 -22.66 -21.56 2.82
C ARG A 331 -23.03 -20.18 2.28
N LEU A 332 -22.05 -19.47 1.75
CA LEU A 332 -22.25 -18.20 1.07
C LEU A 332 -22.25 -18.46 -0.44
N SER A 333 -23.28 -17.99 -1.14
CA SER A 333 -23.45 -18.21 -2.60
C SER A 333 -22.25 -17.71 -3.41
N ASP A 334 -21.60 -16.64 -2.96
CA ASP A 334 -20.45 -16.04 -3.64
C ASP A 334 -19.20 -16.92 -3.55
N GLU A 335 -19.07 -17.71 -2.48
CA GLU A 335 -17.96 -18.65 -2.29
C GLU A 335 -18.12 -19.87 -3.19
N GLU A 336 -19.33 -20.45 -3.25
CA GLU A 336 -19.66 -21.57 -4.14
C GLU A 336 -19.51 -21.20 -5.62
N ASN A 337 -19.92 -19.99 -6.00
CA ASN A 337 -19.71 -19.47 -7.35
C ASN A 337 -18.23 -19.23 -7.67
N SER A 338 -17.42 -18.86 -6.66
CA SER A 338 -15.97 -18.71 -6.83
C SER A 338 -15.29 -20.06 -7.06
N ASP A 339 -15.66 -21.08 -6.29
CA ASP A 339 -15.23 -22.46 -6.48
C ASP A 339 -15.62 -22.99 -7.87
N LEU A 340 -16.88 -22.84 -8.26
CA LEU A 340 -17.34 -23.29 -9.58
C LEU A 340 -16.56 -22.61 -10.73
N ARG A 341 -16.30 -21.30 -10.62
CA ARG A 341 -15.48 -20.58 -11.60
C ARG A 341 -14.03 -21.04 -11.61
N PHE A 342 -13.45 -21.37 -10.45
CA PHE A 342 -12.11 -21.95 -10.41
C PHE A 342 -12.04 -23.27 -11.19
N LEU A 343 -13.01 -24.17 -11.01
CA LEU A 343 -13.03 -25.42 -11.78
C LEU A 343 -13.22 -25.18 -13.28
N LEU A 344 -14.21 -24.36 -13.65
CA LEU A 344 -14.62 -24.25 -15.05
C LEU A 344 -13.73 -23.30 -15.86
N ASP A 345 -13.33 -22.17 -15.27
CA ASP A 345 -12.56 -21.13 -15.96
C ASP A 345 -11.05 -21.33 -15.79
N PHE A 346 -10.59 -22.25 -14.94
CA PHE A 346 -9.16 -22.51 -14.77
C PHE A 346 -8.83 -23.99 -14.94
N VAL A 347 -9.28 -24.86 -14.04
CA VAL A 347 -8.90 -26.29 -14.04
C VAL A 347 -9.24 -26.95 -15.38
N LEU A 348 -10.47 -26.76 -15.87
CA LEU A 348 -10.91 -27.36 -17.13
C LEU A 348 -10.24 -26.72 -18.35
N LEU A 349 -9.98 -25.41 -18.33
CA LEU A 349 -9.31 -24.73 -19.45
C LEU A 349 -7.86 -25.23 -19.61
N TYR A 350 -7.12 -25.38 -18.50
CA TYR A 350 -5.76 -25.90 -18.51
C TYR A 350 -5.68 -27.40 -18.80
N ALA A 351 -6.65 -28.19 -18.36
CA ALA A 351 -6.68 -29.62 -18.68
C ALA A 351 -6.80 -29.87 -20.20
N ASN A 352 -7.44 -28.94 -20.93
CA ASN A 352 -7.65 -29.05 -22.38
C ASN A 352 -6.55 -28.35 -23.21
N SER A 353 -5.63 -27.61 -22.60
CA SER A 353 -4.59 -26.87 -23.33
C SER A 353 -3.34 -27.69 -23.66
N ALA A 354 -3.39 -29.02 -23.48
CA ALA A 354 -2.27 -29.95 -23.70
C ALA A 354 -1.74 -29.94 -25.16
N GLU A 355 -2.44 -29.32 -26.11
CA GLU A 355 -2.05 -29.22 -27.51
C GLU A 355 -1.44 -27.85 -27.91
N GLN A 356 -1.29 -26.88 -27.00
CA GLN A 356 -0.69 -25.58 -27.33
C GLN A 356 0.84 -25.57 -27.19
N GLU A 357 1.53 -25.19 -28.27
CA GLU A 357 2.99 -25.14 -28.45
C GLU A 357 3.75 -24.20 -27.47
N ASP A 358 3.05 -23.45 -26.62
CA ASP A 358 3.64 -22.39 -25.77
C ASP A 358 4.37 -22.90 -24.51
N GLY A 359 4.69 -24.21 -24.45
CA GLY A 359 5.71 -24.78 -23.56
C GLY A 359 5.46 -24.65 -22.05
N TYR A 360 4.25 -24.28 -21.63
CA TYR A 360 3.94 -24.04 -20.21
C TYR A 360 2.54 -24.56 -19.87
N VAL A 361 2.40 -25.87 -19.98
CA VAL A 361 1.26 -26.60 -19.45
C VAL A 361 1.71 -27.07 -18.06
N ILE A 362 1.13 -26.52 -16.98
CA ILE A 362 1.09 -27.30 -15.74
C ILE A 362 0.40 -28.59 -16.17
N GLU A 363 1.04 -29.74 -16.05
CA GLU A 363 0.49 -31.04 -16.47
C GLU A 363 -0.64 -31.46 -15.51
N LEU A 364 -1.68 -30.62 -15.39
CA LEU A 364 -2.78 -30.79 -14.47
C LEU A 364 -3.47 -32.13 -14.68
N ALA A 365 -3.54 -32.59 -15.94
CA ALA A 365 -4.14 -33.85 -16.33
C ALA A 365 -3.50 -35.07 -15.65
N ALA A 366 -2.17 -35.07 -15.53
CA ALA A 366 -1.43 -36.16 -14.90
C ALA A 366 -1.40 -36.00 -13.37
N GLU A 367 -1.27 -34.77 -12.87
CA GLU A 367 -1.04 -34.51 -11.45
C GLU A 367 -2.32 -34.38 -10.60
N PHE A 368 -3.44 -33.93 -11.19
CA PHE A 368 -4.69 -33.63 -10.48
C PHE A 368 -5.94 -34.23 -11.16
N PRO A 369 -5.96 -35.56 -11.40
CA PRO A 369 -7.03 -36.21 -12.14
C PRO A 369 -8.41 -36.07 -11.47
N LYS A 370 -8.50 -36.02 -10.13
CA LYS A 370 -9.78 -35.90 -9.42
C LYS A 370 -10.37 -34.51 -9.49
N LEU A 371 -9.56 -33.47 -9.43
CA LEU A 371 -10.02 -32.10 -9.67
C LEU A 371 -10.52 -31.90 -11.11
N ILE A 372 -9.90 -32.55 -12.08
CA ILE A 372 -10.35 -32.50 -13.48
C ILE A 372 -11.64 -33.27 -13.69
N GLU A 373 -11.75 -34.49 -13.15
CA GLU A 373 -12.99 -35.27 -13.14
C GLU A 373 -14.14 -34.43 -12.57
N MET A 374 -13.89 -33.74 -11.46
CA MET A 374 -14.86 -32.83 -10.84
C MET A 374 -15.20 -31.63 -11.71
N ALA A 375 -14.23 -31.03 -12.40
CA ALA A 375 -14.47 -29.90 -13.31
C ALA A 375 -15.32 -30.31 -14.53
N VAL A 376 -15.08 -31.50 -15.08
CA VAL A 376 -15.90 -32.09 -16.14
C VAL A 376 -17.32 -32.35 -15.64
N ASP A 377 -17.46 -32.97 -14.47
CA ASP A 377 -18.74 -33.20 -13.83
C ASP A 377 -19.53 -31.90 -13.58
N ALA A 378 -18.86 -30.86 -13.08
CA ALA A 378 -19.45 -29.55 -12.83
C ALA A 378 -19.90 -28.85 -14.12
N ARG A 379 -19.26 -29.13 -15.26
CA ARG A 379 -19.68 -28.63 -16.57
C ARG A 379 -20.93 -29.34 -17.08
N MET A 380 -21.05 -30.65 -16.82
CA MET A 380 -22.14 -31.49 -17.31
C MET A 380 -23.41 -31.41 -16.44
N LYS A 381 -23.26 -31.18 -15.13
CA LYS A 381 -24.38 -31.07 -14.19
C LYS A 381 -25.03 -29.68 -14.24
N PRO A 382 -26.36 -29.58 -14.02
CA PRO A 382 -27.03 -28.28 -13.98
C PRO A 382 -26.52 -27.44 -12.80
N PRO A 383 -26.58 -26.08 -12.88
CA PRO A 383 -26.04 -25.16 -11.86
C PRO A 383 -26.66 -25.28 -10.45
N GLN A 384 -27.65 -26.16 -10.26
CA GLN A 384 -28.39 -26.33 -9.01
C GLN A 384 -27.64 -27.22 -7.99
N HIS A 385 -26.61 -27.94 -8.41
CA HIS A 385 -25.80 -28.76 -7.51
C HIS A 385 -24.65 -27.93 -6.93
N SER A 386 -24.59 -27.84 -5.59
CA SER A 386 -23.44 -27.27 -4.90
C SER A 386 -22.19 -28.08 -5.25
N CYS A 387 -21.20 -27.43 -5.85
CA CYS A 387 -19.92 -28.04 -6.15
C CYS A 387 -19.03 -27.93 -4.90
N GLU A 388 -18.67 -29.06 -4.30
CA GLU A 388 -17.78 -29.10 -3.13
C GLU A 388 -16.40 -29.56 -3.59
N ILE A 389 -15.49 -28.61 -3.82
CA ILE A 389 -14.14 -28.90 -4.34
C ILE A 389 -13.30 -29.66 -3.33
N TYR A 390 -13.47 -29.40 -2.04
CA TYR A 390 -12.65 -29.97 -0.99
C TYR A 390 -13.32 -31.18 -0.34
N THR A 391 -13.00 -32.38 -0.84
CA THR A 391 -13.50 -33.68 -0.34
C THR A 391 -12.35 -34.56 0.13
N ASN A 392 -12.64 -35.79 0.60
CA ASN A 392 -11.59 -36.73 0.98
C ASN A 392 -10.72 -37.17 -0.19
N GLU A 393 -11.28 -37.17 -1.39
CA GLU A 393 -10.64 -37.57 -2.64
C GLU A 393 -9.78 -36.46 -3.23
N THR A 394 -10.19 -35.19 -3.09
CA THR A 394 -9.52 -34.05 -3.74
C THR A 394 -8.67 -33.20 -2.81
N ARG A 395 -8.75 -33.36 -1.48
CA ARG A 395 -8.04 -32.52 -0.49
C ARG A 395 -6.53 -32.43 -0.69
N ALA A 396 -5.89 -33.53 -1.08
CA ALA A 396 -4.44 -33.57 -1.31
C ALA A 396 -4.09 -32.91 -2.65
N GLU A 397 -4.83 -33.22 -3.72
CA GLU A 397 -4.70 -32.56 -5.02
C GLU A 397 -4.91 -31.05 -4.92
N PHE A 398 -5.92 -30.60 -4.16
CA PHE A 398 -6.20 -29.19 -3.94
C PHE A 398 -5.03 -28.46 -3.26
N HIS A 399 -4.43 -29.09 -2.24
CA HIS A 399 -3.27 -28.52 -1.55
C HIS A 399 -2.05 -28.43 -2.47
N SER A 400 -1.74 -29.50 -3.20
CA SER A 400 -0.64 -29.53 -4.17
C SER A 400 -0.83 -28.49 -5.28
N LEU A 401 -2.04 -28.39 -5.84
CA LEU A 401 -2.36 -27.40 -6.87
C LEU A 401 -2.21 -25.97 -6.33
N LEU A 402 -2.65 -25.68 -5.10
CA LEU A 402 -2.44 -24.38 -4.48
C LEU A 402 -0.94 -24.02 -4.39
N LEU A 403 -0.10 -24.94 -3.91
CA LEU A 403 1.35 -24.72 -3.82
C LEU A 403 1.98 -24.47 -5.18
N GLU A 404 1.61 -25.26 -6.19
CA GLU A 404 2.14 -25.10 -7.54
C GLU A 404 1.69 -23.75 -8.15
N LEU A 405 0.43 -23.34 -7.96
CA LEU A 405 -0.04 -22.03 -8.40
C LEU A 405 0.73 -20.87 -7.76
N LEU A 406 0.98 -20.92 -6.45
CA LEU A 406 1.75 -19.90 -5.73
C LEU A 406 3.19 -19.82 -6.26
N LYS A 407 3.83 -20.98 -6.48
CA LYS A 407 5.19 -21.09 -7.02
C LYS A 407 5.33 -20.59 -8.45
N VAL A 408 4.41 -20.98 -9.34
CA VAL A 408 4.40 -20.53 -10.73
C VAL A 408 4.10 -19.03 -10.80
N PHE A 409 3.21 -18.52 -9.94
CA PHE A 409 2.90 -17.09 -9.84
C PHE A 409 4.14 -16.27 -9.45
N ASP A 410 4.86 -16.66 -8.39
CA ASP A 410 6.11 -16.02 -7.98
C ASP A 410 7.18 -16.05 -9.08
N THR A 411 7.38 -17.21 -9.69
CA THR A 411 8.35 -17.40 -10.76
C THR A 411 8.03 -16.50 -11.95
N THR A 412 6.76 -16.39 -12.32
CA THR A 412 6.30 -15.54 -13.42
C THR A 412 6.46 -14.05 -13.08
N LEU A 413 6.17 -13.64 -11.84
CA LEU A 413 6.40 -12.25 -11.39
C LEU A 413 7.88 -11.87 -11.41
N LYS A 414 8.77 -12.80 -11.01
CA LYS A 414 10.22 -12.62 -11.10
C LYS A 414 10.69 -12.52 -12.54
N ALA A 415 10.19 -13.40 -13.43
CA ALA A 415 10.48 -13.35 -14.86
C ALA A 415 10.01 -12.02 -15.49
N LEU A 416 8.80 -11.56 -15.17
CA LEU A 416 8.27 -10.29 -15.66
C LEU A 416 9.13 -9.09 -15.20
N THR A 417 9.64 -9.14 -13.98
CA THR A 417 10.56 -8.12 -13.45
C THR A 417 11.92 -8.12 -14.13
N ALA A 418 12.45 -9.28 -14.49
CA ALA A 418 13.69 -9.39 -15.25
C ALA A 418 13.53 -8.89 -16.69
N VAL A 419 12.43 -9.26 -17.37
CA VAL A 419 12.19 -8.94 -18.78
C VAL A 419 11.97 -7.45 -19.02
N GLU A 420 11.40 -6.68 -18.10
CA GLU A 420 11.21 -5.23 -18.34
C GLU A 420 12.56 -4.50 -18.52
N GLU A 421 13.63 -4.95 -17.85
CA GLU A 421 14.98 -4.40 -18.03
C GLU A 421 15.51 -4.71 -19.44
N GLU A 422 15.07 -5.80 -20.08
CA GLU A 422 15.38 -6.16 -21.47
C GLU A 422 14.49 -5.47 -22.50
N VAL A 423 13.19 -5.28 -22.19
CA VAL A 423 12.24 -4.53 -23.05
C VAL A 423 12.69 -3.09 -23.23
N ALA A 424 13.27 -2.49 -22.18
CA ALA A 424 13.89 -1.17 -22.28
C ALA A 424 15.00 -1.09 -23.34
N ASN A 425 15.63 -2.23 -23.68
CA ASN A 425 16.66 -2.35 -24.73
C ASN A 425 16.09 -2.77 -26.10
N SER A 426 14.76 -2.78 -26.27
CA SER A 426 14.03 -2.90 -27.55
C SER A 426 14.29 -4.19 -28.37
N THR A 427 14.32 -5.36 -27.73
CA THR A 427 14.30 -6.64 -28.46
C THR A 427 12.87 -7.13 -28.69
N GLU A 428 12.55 -7.58 -29.91
CA GLU A 428 11.24 -8.19 -30.23
C GLU A 428 10.92 -9.39 -29.33
N ASN A 429 11.95 -10.18 -29.01
CA ASN A 429 11.84 -11.30 -28.08
C ASN A 429 11.45 -10.86 -26.66
N GLY A 430 12.02 -9.76 -26.14
CA GLY A 430 11.66 -9.22 -24.82
C GLY A 430 10.20 -8.78 -24.77
N ALA A 431 9.69 -8.14 -25.82
CA ALA A 431 8.28 -7.74 -25.90
C ALA A 431 7.32 -8.95 -25.89
N ARG A 432 7.64 -10.00 -26.64
CA ARG A 432 6.87 -11.26 -26.64
C ARG A 432 6.89 -11.91 -25.25
N GLN A 433 8.07 -12.05 -24.64
CA GLN A 433 8.19 -12.62 -23.30
C GLN A 433 7.45 -11.81 -22.23
N PHE A 434 7.48 -10.48 -22.31
CA PHE A 434 6.74 -9.61 -21.41
C PHE A 434 5.24 -9.87 -21.51
N LYS A 435 4.70 -9.85 -22.73
CA LYS A 435 3.29 -10.14 -23.03
C LYS A 435 2.86 -11.50 -22.50
N ASP A 436 3.66 -12.54 -22.73
CA ASP A 436 3.34 -13.89 -22.28
C ASP A 436 3.35 -13.99 -20.76
N ASN A 437 4.33 -13.36 -20.10
CA ASN A 437 4.39 -13.30 -18.64
C ASN A 437 3.22 -12.49 -18.04
N VAL A 438 2.79 -11.39 -18.67
CA VAL A 438 1.60 -10.63 -18.24
C VAL A 438 0.35 -11.49 -18.31
N ARG A 439 0.14 -12.22 -19.43
CA ARG A 439 -1.00 -13.13 -19.58
C ARG A 439 -0.99 -14.23 -18.52
N LYS A 440 0.18 -14.76 -18.19
CA LYS A 440 0.35 -15.75 -17.12
C LYS A 440 0.03 -15.17 -15.74
N VAL A 441 0.56 -13.99 -15.40
CA VAL A 441 0.27 -13.31 -14.12
C VAL A 441 -1.23 -13.01 -13.98
N ASP A 442 -1.87 -12.54 -15.05
CA ASP A 442 -3.31 -12.29 -15.09
C ASP A 442 -4.12 -13.57 -14.78
N LEU A 443 -3.83 -14.65 -15.51
CA LEU A 443 -4.53 -15.93 -15.38
C LEU A 443 -4.30 -16.61 -14.02
N LEU A 444 -3.06 -16.66 -13.55
CA LEU A 444 -2.70 -17.22 -12.24
C LEU A 444 -3.28 -16.36 -11.10
N GLY A 445 -3.24 -15.04 -11.24
CA GLY A 445 -3.85 -14.11 -10.30
C GLY A 445 -5.36 -14.30 -10.22
N TYR A 446 -6.02 -14.51 -11.36
CA TYR A 446 -7.45 -14.86 -11.41
C TYR A 446 -7.74 -16.19 -10.70
N ALA A 447 -6.96 -17.24 -10.97
CA ALA A 447 -7.12 -18.55 -10.34
C ALA A 447 -6.97 -18.49 -8.82
N LEU A 448 -5.88 -17.88 -8.35
CA LEU A 448 -5.63 -17.67 -6.92
C LEU A 448 -6.72 -16.80 -6.28
N LEU A 449 -7.28 -15.83 -7.02
CA LEU A 449 -8.36 -14.99 -6.51
C LEU A 449 -9.63 -15.80 -6.29
N ARG A 450 -9.96 -16.69 -7.23
CA ARG A 450 -11.09 -17.63 -7.09
C ARG A 450 -10.88 -18.58 -5.90
N ILE A 451 -9.69 -19.15 -5.74
CA ILE A 451 -9.35 -19.98 -4.57
C ILE A 451 -9.53 -19.17 -3.27
N SER A 452 -8.97 -17.96 -3.19
CA SER A 452 -9.01 -17.13 -1.98
C SER A 452 -10.41 -16.71 -1.53
N ARG A 453 -11.38 -16.71 -2.45
CA ARG A 453 -12.81 -16.45 -2.19
C ARG A 453 -13.63 -17.72 -2.08
N GLY A 454 -13.06 -18.85 -2.48
CA GLY A 454 -13.71 -20.14 -2.51
C GLY A 454 -13.93 -20.71 -1.12
N ARG A 455 -14.99 -21.50 -0.97
CA ARG A 455 -15.29 -22.21 0.28
C ARG A 455 -14.24 -23.29 0.52
N ALA A 456 -13.79 -23.93 -0.56
CA ALA A 456 -12.76 -24.97 -0.54
C ALA A 456 -11.47 -24.55 0.18
N PHE A 457 -11.00 -23.31 -0.03
CA PHE A 457 -9.79 -22.83 0.60
C PHE A 457 -9.95 -22.64 2.12
N ARG A 458 -11.09 -22.14 2.57
CA ARG A 458 -11.38 -22.01 4.01
C ARG A 458 -11.45 -23.37 4.69
N MET A 459 -12.14 -24.32 4.06
CA MET A 459 -12.23 -25.70 4.55
C MET A 459 -10.84 -26.35 4.62
N HIS A 460 -10.02 -26.13 3.59
CA HIS A 460 -8.64 -26.58 3.55
C HIS A 460 -7.82 -26.04 4.72
N LEU A 461 -7.78 -24.72 4.88
CA LEU A 461 -7.01 -24.06 5.95
C LEU A 461 -7.43 -24.50 7.34
N HIS A 462 -8.73 -24.68 7.58
CA HIS A 462 -9.23 -25.19 8.84
C HIS A 462 -8.77 -26.64 9.08
N ASN A 463 -8.88 -27.49 8.04
CA ASN A 463 -8.46 -28.90 8.12
C ASN A 463 -6.95 -29.06 8.37
N ILE A 464 -6.11 -28.15 7.85
CA ILE A 464 -4.66 -28.17 8.09
C ILE A 464 -4.21 -27.24 9.23
N GLY A 465 -5.13 -26.60 9.94
CA GLY A 465 -4.81 -25.55 10.91
C GLY A 465 -3.85 -25.99 12.03
N GLY A 466 -4.00 -27.22 12.51
CA GLY A 466 -3.10 -27.82 13.49
C GLY A 466 -1.66 -28.01 12.98
N LEU A 467 -1.48 -28.20 11.66
CA LEU A 467 -0.18 -28.32 11.01
C LEU A 467 0.46 -26.96 10.71
N LEU A 468 -0.36 -25.91 10.57
CA LEU A 468 0.10 -24.54 10.37
C LEU A 468 0.54 -23.86 11.68
N PHE A 469 -0.03 -24.25 12.82
CA PHE A 469 0.21 -23.60 14.12
C PHE A 469 1.69 -23.54 14.56
N PRO A 470 2.52 -24.58 14.39
CA PRO A 470 3.97 -24.53 14.70
C PRO A 470 4.75 -23.57 13.79
N HIS A 471 4.13 -23.11 12.71
CA HIS A 471 4.70 -22.23 11.71
C HIS A 471 3.93 -20.93 11.59
N ASP A 472 3.12 -20.59 12.60
CA ASP A 472 2.29 -19.39 12.60
C ASP A 472 3.18 -18.15 12.40
N PRO A 473 3.04 -17.44 11.27
CA PRO A 473 3.86 -16.28 10.96
C PRO A 473 3.70 -15.16 12.01
N ARG A 474 2.60 -15.15 12.75
CA ARG A 474 2.33 -14.20 13.84
C ARG A 474 3.22 -14.45 15.07
N GLN A 475 3.64 -15.70 15.31
CA GLN A 475 4.51 -16.03 16.45
C GLN A 475 5.96 -15.59 16.22
N PHE A 476 6.43 -15.62 14.96
CA PHE A 476 7.76 -15.13 14.63
C PHE A 476 7.86 -13.60 14.67
N GLY A 477 6.73 -12.91 14.63
CA GLY A 477 6.64 -11.45 14.66
C GLY A 477 7.07 -10.79 15.98
N GLU A 478 7.10 -11.50 17.11
CA GLU A 478 7.58 -10.88 18.36
C GLU A 478 9.09 -10.62 18.33
N ALA A 479 9.88 -11.52 17.71
CA ALA A 479 11.32 -11.35 17.57
C ALA A 479 11.76 -10.76 16.21
N ALA A 480 10.96 -10.91 15.15
CA ALA A 480 11.31 -10.49 13.79
C ALA A 480 10.54 -9.26 13.26
N SER A 481 9.48 -8.80 13.94
CA SER A 481 8.87 -7.49 13.64
C SER A 481 9.65 -6.40 14.36
N THR A 482 10.86 -6.16 13.87
CA THR A 482 11.57 -4.91 14.10
C THR A 482 10.94 -3.77 13.32
N ASP A 483 9.76 -3.95 12.67
CA ASP A 483 9.23 -2.85 11.89
C ASP A 483 7.78 -2.76 11.39
N GLY A 484 7.27 -1.52 11.45
CA GLY A 484 5.94 -1.05 11.09
C GLY A 484 5.63 -0.96 9.58
N GLY A 485 5.56 -2.10 8.90
CA GLY A 485 5.04 -2.20 7.53
C GLY A 485 3.73 -3.00 7.42
N VAL A 486 2.69 -2.39 6.85
CA VAL A 486 1.35 -2.93 6.50
C VAL A 486 0.73 -3.84 7.55
N ALA A 487 -0.23 -3.28 8.30
CA ALA A 487 -1.18 -4.14 8.99
C ALA A 487 -1.93 -4.97 7.95
N PHE A 488 -1.61 -6.26 7.84
CA PHE A 488 -2.67 -7.22 7.53
C PHE A 488 -3.82 -6.93 8.52
N PRO A 489 -5.08 -6.96 8.07
CA PRO A 489 -6.22 -6.54 8.88
C PRO A 489 -6.06 -7.07 10.31
N ALA A 490 -5.95 -6.14 11.26
CA ALA A 490 -5.36 -6.37 12.59
C ALA A 490 -6.23 -7.20 13.55
N HIS A 491 -6.93 -8.19 13.04
CA HIS A 491 -7.56 -9.25 13.83
C HIS A 491 -6.52 -10.25 14.38
N HIS A 492 -5.23 -9.89 14.40
CA HIS A 492 -4.13 -10.75 14.83
C HIS A 492 -3.56 -10.24 16.15
N GLN A 493 -4.39 -10.25 17.19
CA GLN A 493 -3.82 -10.28 18.53
C GLN A 493 -3.04 -11.60 18.70
N PRO A 494 -1.86 -11.58 19.35
CA PRO A 494 -1.14 -12.81 19.64
C PRO A 494 -2.06 -13.74 20.44
N ILE A 495 -2.28 -14.94 19.92
CA ILE A 495 -3.09 -15.95 20.57
C ILE A 495 -2.34 -16.36 21.83
N ARG A 496 -2.84 -15.95 23.00
CA ARG A 496 -2.30 -16.43 24.27
C ARG A 496 -2.52 -17.94 24.34
N LYS A 497 -1.46 -18.69 24.63
CA LYS A 497 -1.52 -20.14 24.85
C LYS A 497 -2.30 -20.41 26.13
N SER A 498 -3.61 -20.44 26.03
CA SER A 498 -4.47 -21.01 27.05
C SER A 498 -4.60 -22.51 26.85
N SER A 499 -4.88 -23.24 27.94
CA SER A 499 -4.95 -24.69 27.94
C SER A 499 -6.32 -25.29 27.64
N SER A 500 -7.34 -24.53 27.23
CA SER A 500 -8.67 -25.11 26.94
C SER A 500 -8.79 -25.58 25.49
N GLU A 501 -9.47 -26.72 25.29
CA GLU A 501 -9.76 -27.25 23.94
C GLU A 501 -10.61 -26.26 23.11
N SER A 502 -11.50 -25.48 23.74
CA SER A 502 -12.29 -24.45 23.05
C SER A 502 -11.44 -23.34 22.43
N GLU A 503 -10.34 -22.96 23.06
CA GLU A 503 -9.43 -21.93 22.53
C GLU A 503 -8.63 -22.44 21.32
N SER A 504 -8.48 -23.76 21.16
CA SER A 504 -7.81 -24.32 19.99
C SER A 504 -8.62 -24.12 18.70
N VAL A 505 -9.95 -24.21 18.76
CA VAL A 505 -10.83 -24.03 17.59
C VAL A 505 -10.83 -22.57 17.14
N GLU A 506 -10.98 -21.63 18.08
CA GLU A 506 -10.94 -20.20 17.79
C GLU A 506 -9.56 -19.78 17.25
N ALA A 507 -8.48 -20.31 17.83
CA ALA A 507 -7.11 -20.08 17.35
C ALA A 507 -6.92 -20.52 15.90
N VAL A 508 -7.43 -21.71 15.54
CA VAL A 508 -7.39 -22.24 14.17
C VAL A 508 -8.26 -21.39 13.22
N MET A 509 -9.42 -20.92 13.67
CA MET A 509 -10.27 -20.03 12.86
C MET A 509 -9.59 -18.69 12.57
N LEU A 510 -8.97 -18.06 13.58
CA LEU A 510 -8.22 -16.82 13.42
C LEU A 510 -6.98 -17.01 12.53
N LEU A 511 -6.28 -18.14 12.68
CA LEU A 511 -5.16 -18.49 11.80
C LEU A 511 -5.66 -18.66 10.36
N SER A 512 -6.70 -19.44 10.13
CA SER A 512 -7.27 -19.65 8.80
C SER A 512 -7.69 -18.33 8.16
N GLN A 513 -8.36 -17.45 8.90
CA GLN A 513 -8.75 -16.14 8.40
C GLN A 513 -7.52 -15.28 8.02
N SER A 514 -6.41 -15.39 8.75
CA SER A 514 -5.16 -14.69 8.41
C SER A 514 -4.58 -15.11 7.06
N TYR A 515 -4.65 -16.40 6.69
CA TYR A 515 -4.21 -16.88 5.38
C TYR A 515 -5.13 -16.43 4.25
N VAL A 516 -6.45 -16.39 4.50
CA VAL A 516 -7.43 -15.83 3.55
C VAL A 516 -7.15 -14.35 3.31
N ASP A 517 -6.99 -13.57 4.38
CA ASP A 517 -6.71 -12.14 4.30
C ASP A 517 -5.35 -11.88 3.63
N TRP A 518 -4.33 -12.68 3.92
CA TRP A 518 -3.02 -12.64 3.26
C TRP A 518 -3.15 -12.82 1.75
N LEU A 519 -3.74 -13.93 1.30
CA LEU A 519 -3.85 -14.23 -0.13
C LEU A 519 -4.72 -13.19 -0.86
N GLN A 520 -5.82 -12.75 -0.26
CA GLN A 520 -6.66 -11.70 -0.83
C GLN A 520 -5.95 -10.35 -0.92
N ALA A 521 -5.08 -10.02 0.03
CA ALA A 521 -4.26 -8.82 -0.03
C ALA A 521 -3.27 -8.87 -1.19
N MET A 522 -2.60 -10.02 -1.41
CA MET A 522 -1.69 -10.20 -2.56
C MET A 522 -2.40 -10.03 -3.91
N LEU A 523 -3.69 -10.35 -3.97
CA LEU A 523 -4.52 -10.35 -5.18
C LEU A 523 -5.46 -9.14 -5.27
N ARG A 524 -5.19 -8.09 -4.50
CA ARG A 524 -6.08 -6.92 -4.42
C ARG A 524 -6.28 -6.21 -5.75
N HIS A 525 -5.27 -6.20 -6.63
CA HIS A 525 -5.35 -5.56 -7.94
C HIS A 525 -6.33 -6.31 -8.86
N SER A 526 -6.21 -7.64 -8.94
CA SER A 526 -7.17 -8.48 -9.66
C SER A 526 -8.59 -8.35 -9.08
N ARG A 527 -8.71 -8.28 -7.75
CA ARG A 527 -9.99 -8.01 -7.06
C ARG A 527 -10.57 -6.64 -7.43
N ALA A 528 -9.73 -5.61 -7.51
CA ALA A 528 -10.16 -4.25 -7.86
C ALA A 528 -10.70 -4.19 -9.30
N VAL A 529 -10.07 -4.89 -10.25
CA VAL A 529 -10.59 -5.03 -11.62
C VAL A 529 -12.02 -5.60 -11.63
N GLU A 530 -12.27 -6.70 -10.90
CA GLU A 530 -13.60 -7.30 -10.85
C GLU A 530 -14.65 -6.39 -10.20
N LEU A 531 -14.28 -5.72 -9.10
CA LEU A 531 -15.19 -4.81 -8.39
C LEU A 531 -15.55 -3.61 -9.25
N LEU A 532 -14.57 -3.02 -9.94
CA LEU A 532 -14.81 -1.89 -10.83
C LEU A 532 -15.61 -2.32 -12.06
N PHE A 533 -15.25 -3.44 -12.69
CA PHE A 533 -16.02 -3.99 -13.80
C PHE A 533 -17.48 -4.30 -13.42
N ALA A 534 -17.70 -4.92 -12.26
CA ALA A 534 -19.05 -5.18 -11.76
C ALA A 534 -19.82 -3.90 -11.47
N TYR A 535 -19.14 -2.82 -11.06
CA TYR A 535 -19.76 -1.53 -10.82
C TYR A 535 -20.21 -0.86 -12.12
N ILE A 536 -19.29 -0.66 -13.07
CA ILE A 536 -19.54 0.05 -14.34
C ILE A 536 -20.55 -0.69 -15.24
N THR A 537 -20.61 -2.02 -15.16
CA THR A 537 -21.58 -2.82 -15.92
C THR A 537 -22.92 -2.99 -15.19
N SER A 538 -23.03 -2.50 -13.95
CA SER A 538 -24.29 -2.59 -13.20
C SER A 538 -25.26 -1.49 -13.58
N ARG A 539 -26.55 -1.76 -13.41
CA ARG A 539 -27.64 -0.76 -13.54
C ARG A 539 -27.51 0.48 -12.64
N HIS A 540 -26.57 0.48 -11.69
CA HIS A 540 -26.33 1.59 -10.78
C HIS A 540 -25.31 2.59 -11.34
N PHE A 541 -24.61 2.23 -12.42
CA PHE A 541 -23.74 3.14 -13.13
C PHE A 541 -24.58 3.90 -14.17
N SER A 542 -25.01 5.11 -13.83
CA SER A 542 -25.87 5.96 -14.66
C SER A 542 -25.10 6.97 -15.50
N TYR A 543 -23.77 7.02 -15.36
CA TYR A 543 -22.93 8.03 -15.99
C TYR A 543 -22.65 7.68 -17.45
N LYS A 544 -22.66 8.69 -18.32
CA LYS A 544 -22.31 8.57 -19.74
C LYS A 544 -20.83 8.79 -20.02
N SER A 545 -20.14 9.47 -19.09
CA SER A 545 -18.72 9.80 -19.19
C SER A 545 -18.09 9.80 -17.81
N ILE A 546 -16.77 9.63 -17.78
CA ILE A 546 -15.94 9.79 -16.59
C ILE A 546 -14.90 10.84 -16.93
N SER A 547 -14.80 11.90 -16.14
CA SER A 547 -13.64 12.78 -16.17
C SER A 547 -12.80 12.58 -14.93
N LEU A 548 -11.50 12.54 -15.13
CA LEU A 548 -10.53 12.41 -14.05
C LEU A 548 -9.69 13.67 -14.02
N SER A 549 -9.43 14.19 -12.82
CA SER A 549 -8.46 15.25 -12.57
C SER A 549 -7.48 14.80 -11.49
N ILE A 550 -6.25 15.32 -11.52
CA ILE A 550 -5.20 14.99 -10.57
C ILE A 550 -5.00 16.18 -9.66
N LEU A 551 -5.09 15.96 -8.35
CA LEU A 551 -4.74 16.93 -7.32
C LEU A 551 -3.28 16.75 -6.93
N ASP A 552 -2.47 17.75 -7.27
CA ASP A 552 -1.11 17.87 -6.78
C ASP A 552 -1.13 18.48 -5.38
N VAL A 553 -0.71 17.69 -4.40
CA VAL A 553 -0.58 18.13 -3.02
C VAL A 553 0.76 18.85 -2.85
N PRO A 554 0.82 19.99 -2.14
CA PRO A 554 2.08 20.63 -1.81
C PRO A 554 3.04 19.70 -1.08
N ARG A 555 4.32 20.04 -1.15
CA ARG A 555 5.31 19.38 -0.31
C ARG A 555 5.17 19.81 1.14
N THR A 556 5.31 18.83 2.03
CA THR A 556 5.62 19.07 3.43
C THR A 556 7.00 19.67 3.58
N SER A 557 7.13 20.64 4.49
CA SER A 557 8.45 21.02 5.01
C SER A 557 9.14 19.78 5.60
N ASN A 558 10.44 19.65 5.38
CA ASN A 558 11.30 18.62 5.95
C ASN A 558 11.65 18.88 7.43
N THR A 559 11.17 19.99 7.99
CA THR A 559 11.40 20.39 9.37
C THR A 559 10.47 19.69 10.36
N PHE A 560 11.00 19.51 11.57
CA PHE A 560 10.31 19.03 12.76
C PHE A 560 10.37 20.08 13.86
N LEU A 561 9.37 20.03 14.75
CA LEU A 561 9.52 20.62 16.06
C LEU A 561 10.49 19.72 16.84
N PRO A 562 11.55 20.25 17.47
CA PRO A 562 12.42 19.42 18.29
C PRO A 562 11.60 18.67 19.34
N TRP A 563 11.73 17.33 19.39
CA TRP A 563 10.86 16.48 20.22
C TRP A 563 10.84 16.89 21.69
N SER A 564 11.93 17.47 22.20
CA SER A 564 12.00 17.98 23.58
C SER A 564 11.01 19.12 23.83
N ARG A 565 10.71 19.95 22.82
CA ARG A 565 9.76 21.06 22.92
C ARG A 565 8.30 20.59 22.99
N LEU A 566 7.98 19.37 22.53
CA LEU A 566 6.64 18.80 22.68
C LEU A 566 6.20 18.72 24.15
N PHE A 567 7.17 18.53 25.05
CA PHE A 567 6.95 18.33 26.47
C PHE A 567 7.10 19.62 27.30
N TRP A 568 7.38 20.77 26.66
CA TRP A 568 7.48 22.05 27.35
C TRP A 568 6.08 22.61 27.67
N GLY A 569 5.56 22.23 28.83
CA GLY A 569 4.19 22.57 29.26
C GLY A 569 3.14 21.65 28.66
N ASN A 570 1.91 22.13 28.53
CA ASN A 570 0.74 21.33 28.12
C ASN A 570 0.18 21.75 26.74
N ALA A 571 0.94 22.51 25.96
CA ALA A 571 0.46 23.09 24.70
C ALA A 571 0.20 22.03 23.62
N PHE A 572 1.09 21.03 23.51
CA PHE A 572 1.01 19.98 22.48
C PHE A 572 0.59 18.62 23.05
N ILE A 573 1.07 18.29 24.26
CA ILE A 573 0.77 17.02 24.94
C ILE A 573 -0.01 17.35 26.22
N PRO A 574 -1.30 16.98 26.31
CA PRO A 574 -2.11 17.31 27.47
C PRO A 574 -1.63 16.53 28.71
N ALA A 575 -1.69 17.18 29.88
CA ALA A 575 -1.51 16.49 31.14
C ALA A 575 -2.72 15.57 31.41
N VAL A 576 -2.45 14.33 31.82
CA VAL A 576 -3.47 13.34 32.16
C VAL A 576 -3.24 12.96 33.62
N ASN A 577 -4.21 13.27 34.49
CA ASN A 577 -4.31 12.91 35.92
C ASN A 577 -3.04 13.17 36.78
N GLU A 578 -3.19 13.65 38.02
CA GLU A 578 -2.05 13.93 38.90
C GLU A 578 -1.19 12.69 39.25
N ALA A 579 -1.74 11.48 39.09
CA ALA A 579 -1.06 10.21 39.40
C ALA A 579 -0.11 9.71 38.29
N SER A 580 -0.19 10.21 37.06
CA SER A 580 0.62 9.74 35.93
C SER A 580 1.91 10.57 35.77
N PRO A 581 3.05 10.00 35.30
CA PRO A 581 4.28 10.76 35.06
C PRO A 581 4.03 12.03 34.24
N ASN A 582 4.32 13.20 34.80
CA ASN A 582 4.09 14.48 34.10
C ASN A 582 5.04 14.65 32.89
N ASN A 583 4.81 15.67 32.06
CA ASN A 583 5.62 15.89 30.85
C ASN A 583 7.12 16.09 31.16
N GLU A 584 7.47 16.63 32.32
CA GLU A 584 8.86 16.79 32.76
C GLU A 584 9.53 15.44 33.06
N ALA A 585 8.82 14.52 33.72
CA ALA A 585 9.30 13.17 33.98
C ALA A 585 9.52 12.38 32.69
N ILE A 586 8.59 12.49 31.74
CA ILE A 586 8.71 11.86 30.41
C ILE A 586 9.89 12.46 29.64
N LEU A 587 10.05 13.80 29.65
CA LEU A 587 11.17 14.47 29.01
C LEU A 587 12.51 13.99 29.57
N LYS A 588 12.63 13.88 30.90
CA LYS A 588 13.83 13.37 31.57
C LYS A 588 14.13 11.92 31.18
N PHE A 589 13.10 11.07 31.13
CA PHE A 589 13.22 9.69 30.66
C PHE A 589 13.76 9.63 29.22
N LEU A 590 13.16 10.39 28.29
CA LEU A 590 13.61 10.44 26.91
C LEU A 590 15.05 10.96 26.77
N GLN A 591 15.43 11.99 27.52
CA GLN A 591 16.80 12.52 27.53
C GLN A 591 17.81 11.48 28.03
N ASN A 592 17.47 10.74 29.08
CA ASN A 592 18.31 9.66 29.61
C ASN A 592 18.46 8.52 28.59
N GLY A 593 17.36 8.07 27.99
CA GLY A 593 17.38 7.03 26.96
C GLY A 593 18.15 7.46 25.71
N SER A 594 17.96 8.70 25.25
CA SER A 594 18.75 9.28 24.15
C SER A 594 20.25 9.35 24.47
N LYS A 595 20.63 9.66 25.72
CA LYS A 595 22.03 9.64 26.15
C LYS A 595 22.59 8.21 26.16
N ALA A 596 21.82 7.26 26.70
CA ALA A 596 22.19 5.84 26.72
C ALA A 596 22.35 5.27 25.30
N ASP A 597 21.48 5.64 24.35
CA ASP A 597 21.64 5.23 22.95
C ASP A 597 22.91 5.81 22.31
N LYS A 598 23.29 7.06 22.59
CA LYS A 598 24.58 7.60 22.11
C LYS A 598 25.77 6.78 22.64
N GLU A 599 25.69 6.35 23.90
CA GLU A 599 26.69 5.43 24.48
C GLU A 599 26.64 4.05 23.80
N ALA A 600 25.45 3.53 23.47
CA ALA A 600 25.24 2.28 22.75
C ALA A 600 25.76 2.33 21.30
N GLN A 601 25.54 3.42 20.57
CA GLN A 601 26.06 3.62 19.20
C GLN A 601 27.60 3.69 19.21
N ASN A 602 28.17 4.38 20.20
CA ASN A 602 29.62 4.37 20.42
C ASN A 602 30.13 2.94 20.71
N ALA A 603 29.39 2.17 21.51
CA ALA A 603 29.69 0.77 21.78
C ALA A 603 29.64 -0.10 20.53
N GLU A 604 28.59 0.02 19.72
CA GLU A 604 28.43 -0.70 18.46
C GLU A 604 29.57 -0.40 17.49
N SER A 605 29.94 0.88 17.34
CA SER A 605 31.09 1.27 16.51
C SER A 605 32.40 0.62 17.00
N LEU A 606 32.61 0.56 18.33
CA LEU A 606 33.77 -0.10 18.93
C LEU A 606 33.72 -1.63 18.77
N LEU A 607 32.55 -2.26 18.89
CA LEU A 607 32.36 -3.69 18.72
C LEU A 607 32.50 -4.13 17.26
N ALA A 608 31.99 -3.35 16.31
CA ALA A 608 32.20 -3.60 14.88
C ALA A 608 33.70 -3.57 14.54
N ARG A 609 34.44 -2.60 15.10
CA ARG A 609 35.91 -2.56 15.01
C ARG A 609 36.57 -3.74 15.67
N LEU A 610 36.08 -4.17 16.83
CA LEU A 610 36.61 -5.32 17.56
C LEU A 610 36.37 -6.63 16.80
N ARG A 611 35.22 -6.79 16.13
CA ARG A 611 34.89 -7.94 15.27
C ARG A 611 35.83 -8.03 14.07
N GLY A 612 36.16 -6.90 13.45
CA GLY A 612 37.09 -6.85 12.32
C GLY A 612 38.56 -7.01 12.73
N ASN A 613 38.96 -6.44 13.87
CA ASN A 613 40.32 -6.49 14.38
C ASN A 613 40.34 -6.54 15.93
N PRO A 614 40.31 -7.74 16.52
CA PRO A 614 40.26 -7.90 17.95
C PRO A 614 41.63 -7.55 18.54
N THR A 615 41.71 -6.42 19.25
CA THR A 615 42.94 -5.99 19.95
C THR A 615 42.62 -5.70 21.40
N VAL A 616 43.59 -5.94 22.29
CA VAL A 616 43.53 -5.58 23.71
C VAL A 616 43.15 -4.10 23.89
N GLY A 617 43.66 -3.22 23.03
CA GLY A 617 43.33 -1.80 23.05
C GLY A 617 41.86 -1.50 22.75
N ASN A 618 41.26 -2.20 21.79
CA ASN A 618 39.83 -2.06 21.48
C ASN A 618 38.97 -2.62 22.63
N LEU A 619 39.32 -3.76 23.23
CA LEU A 619 38.62 -4.32 24.38
C LEU A 619 38.65 -3.39 25.61
N LYS A 620 39.81 -2.78 25.90
CA LYS A 620 39.93 -1.80 26.98
C LYS A 620 39.03 -0.58 26.77
N ARG A 621 38.77 -0.18 25.52
CA ARG A 621 37.79 0.90 25.21
C ARG A 621 36.36 0.44 25.47
N VAL A 622 36.03 -0.81 25.12
CA VAL A 622 34.71 -1.41 25.39
C VAL A 622 34.46 -1.57 26.90
N MET A 623 35.50 -1.81 27.71
CA MET A 623 35.37 -1.89 29.18
C MET A 623 34.85 -0.61 29.84
N GLY A 624 35.08 0.55 29.22
CA GLY A 624 34.59 1.84 29.71
C GLY A 624 33.09 2.06 29.49
N ILE A 625 32.42 1.12 28.81
CA ILE A 625 31.01 1.23 28.46
C ILE A 625 30.17 0.62 29.58
N THR A 626 29.40 1.46 30.24
CA THR A 626 28.49 1.08 31.34
C THR A 626 27.16 0.52 30.86
N TYR A 627 26.84 0.69 29.58
CA TYR A 627 25.62 0.21 28.97
C TYR A 627 25.52 -1.33 29.05
N LEU A 628 24.32 -1.86 29.34
CA LEU A 628 23.96 -3.31 29.37
C LEU A 628 25.03 -4.28 29.93
N ASN A 629 25.78 -3.88 30.96
CA ASN A 629 26.88 -4.68 31.52
C ASN A 629 27.96 -5.11 30.50
N ILE A 630 28.05 -4.45 29.34
CA ILE A 630 29.01 -4.80 28.28
C ILE A 630 30.44 -4.68 28.79
N GLY A 631 30.69 -3.66 29.62
CA GLY A 631 31.97 -3.48 30.27
C GLY A 631 32.37 -4.66 31.15
N SER A 632 31.44 -5.37 31.79
CA SER A 632 31.76 -6.57 32.59
C SER A 632 32.08 -7.76 31.70
N THR A 633 31.31 -8.01 30.64
CA THR A 633 31.62 -9.06 29.67
C THR A 633 32.97 -8.82 28.97
N ALA A 634 33.24 -7.58 28.58
CA ALA A 634 34.53 -7.20 28.00
C ALA A 634 35.70 -7.39 28.98
N ARG A 635 35.48 -7.14 30.29
CA ARG A 635 36.47 -7.46 31.35
C ARG A 635 36.76 -8.96 31.42
N THR A 636 35.73 -9.80 31.40
CA THR A 636 35.87 -11.26 31.40
C THR A 636 36.60 -11.77 30.16
N ILE A 637 36.30 -11.21 28.98
CA ILE A 637 37.02 -11.53 27.75
C ILE A 637 38.49 -11.10 27.87
N LEU A 638 38.76 -9.92 28.44
CA LEU A 638 40.11 -9.42 28.61
C LEU A 638 40.93 -10.28 29.57
N SER A 639 40.37 -10.74 30.70
CA SER A 639 41.08 -11.62 31.63
C SER A 639 41.46 -12.95 30.98
N LYS A 640 40.59 -13.51 30.12
CA LYS A 640 40.91 -14.71 29.33
C LYS A 640 42.06 -14.48 28.34
N ILE A 641 42.15 -13.28 27.75
CA ILE A 641 43.27 -12.93 26.85
C ILE A 641 44.56 -12.80 27.65
N ASP A 642 44.52 -12.17 28.82
CA ASP A 642 45.69 -11.99 29.69
C ASP A 642 46.22 -13.36 30.17
N GLU A 643 45.34 -14.32 30.45
CA GLU A 643 45.70 -15.70 30.79
C GLU A 643 46.27 -16.50 29.60
N SER A 644 45.68 -16.34 28.42
CA SER A 644 46.04 -17.13 27.22
C SER A 644 47.24 -16.58 26.44
N SER A 645 47.67 -15.34 26.69
CA SER A 645 48.69 -14.59 25.93
C SER A 645 48.40 -14.38 24.43
N GLN A 646 47.34 -14.99 23.88
CA GLN A 646 46.90 -14.90 22.49
C GLN A 646 45.36 -14.93 22.42
N ILE A 647 44.79 -14.34 21.36
CA ILE A 647 43.34 -14.36 21.13
C ILE A 647 42.99 -15.69 20.47
N SER A 648 42.55 -16.67 21.26
CA SER A 648 42.09 -17.96 20.77
C SER A 648 40.76 -17.85 20.01
N ASP A 649 40.41 -18.89 19.25
CA ASP A 649 39.13 -18.96 18.51
C ASP A 649 37.92 -18.89 19.45
N SER A 650 38.04 -19.43 20.67
CA SER A 650 37.00 -19.31 21.71
C SER A 650 36.74 -17.86 22.10
N ILE A 651 37.80 -17.09 22.30
CA ILE A 651 37.72 -15.66 22.63
C ILE A 651 37.12 -14.88 21.45
N ARG A 652 37.50 -15.23 20.22
CA ARG A 652 36.94 -14.63 19.01
C ARG A 652 35.44 -14.95 18.88
N ALA A 653 35.00 -16.15 19.23
CA ALA A 653 33.58 -16.51 19.27
C ALA A 653 32.81 -15.72 20.33
N GLU A 654 33.37 -15.50 21.53
CA GLU A 654 32.76 -14.64 22.56
C GLU A 654 32.66 -13.17 22.12
N ILE A 655 33.67 -12.65 21.41
CA ILE A 655 33.64 -11.31 20.81
C ILE A 655 32.54 -11.21 19.76
N VAL A 656 32.38 -12.24 18.91
CA VAL A 656 31.31 -12.30 17.91
C VAL A 656 29.95 -12.37 18.60
N ALA A 657 29.80 -13.21 19.62
CA ALA A 657 28.55 -13.31 20.39
C ALA A 657 28.18 -11.98 21.07
N LEU A 658 29.15 -11.27 21.65
CA LEU A 658 28.95 -9.93 22.21
C LEU A 658 28.53 -8.91 21.13
N SER A 659 29.14 -8.98 19.94
CA SER A 659 28.75 -8.13 18.81
C SER A 659 27.36 -8.47 18.28
N ASP A 660 27.00 -9.75 18.18
CA ASP A 660 25.72 -10.20 17.64
C ASP A 660 24.57 -9.95 18.62
N PHE A 661 24.84 -9.99 19.94
CA PHE A 661 23.90 -9.53 20.98
C PHE A 661 23.50 -8.07 20.73
N PHE A 662 24.44 -7.22 20.30
CA PHE A 662 24.18 -5.82 19.96
C PHE A 662 23.41 -5.60 18.67
N VAL A 663 23.52 -6.50 17.70
CA VAL A 663 22.70 -6.39 16.47
C VAL A 663 21.23 -6.64 16.81
N LYS A 664 20.96 -7.33 17.92
CA LYS A 664 19.61 -7.68 18.40
C LYS A 664 19.18 -6.81 19.59
N LEU A 665 19.54 -5.52 19.58
CA LEU A 665 19.09 -4.62 20.65
C LEU A 665 17.56 -4.68 20.82
N PRO A 666 17.06 -4.67 22.06
CA PRO A 666 15.62 -4.67 22.31
C PRO A 666 14.90 -3.48 21.65
N ARG A 667 13.57 -3.58 21.53
CA ARG A 667 12.74 -2.60 20.80
C ARG A 667 12.86 -1.17 21.37
N LYS A 668 13.07 -1.03 22.68
CA LYS A 668 13.18 0.27 23.35
C LYS A 668 14.43 1.03 22.91
N GLU A 669 15.55 0.35 22.69
CA GLU A 669 16.79 0.94 22.19
C GLU A 669 16.65 1.44 20.76
N GLN A 670 15.96 0.67 19.91
CA GLN A 670 15.68 1.09 18.54
C GLN A 670 14.85 2.38 18.51
N PHE A 671 13.90 2.54 19.43
CA PHE A 671 13.16 3.79 19.58
C PHE A 671 14.09 4.98 19.90
N PHE A 672 14.98 4.87 20.89
CA PHE A 672 15.91 5.96 21.24
C PHE A 672 16.92 6.25 20.12
N ARG A 673 17.40 5.20 19.44
CA ARG A 673 18.24 5.30 18.25
C ARG A 673 17.56 6.12 17.16
N ASN A 674 16.32 5.76 16.85
CA ASN A 674 15.54 6.43 15.83
C ASN A 674 15.22 7.88 16.23
N LEU A 675 14.92 8.12 17.51
CA LEU A 675 14.67 9.46 18.05
C LEU A 675 15.91 10.38 17.92
N ASN A 676 17.11 9.85 18.12
CA ASN A 676 18.37 10.59 18.00
C ASN A 676 18.79 10.85 16.55
N ASN A 677 18.57 9.86 15.67
CA ASN A 677 19.06 9.90 14.30
C ASN A 677 18.15 10.70 13.36
N LYS A 678 16.89 10.88 13.72
CA LYS A 678 15.91 11.52 12.85
C LYS A 678 16.01 13.03 12.91
N THR A 679 16.67 13.59 11.91
CA THR A 679 16.90 15.02 11.74
C THR A 679 16.06 15.63 10.62
N VAL A 680 15.44 14.80 9.77
CA VAL A 680 14.70 15.21 8.58
C VAL A 680 13.35 14.49 8.55
N PHE A 681 12.28 15.24 8.35
CA PHE A 681 10.94 14.69 8.15
C PHE A 681 10.87 14.02 6.79
N GLU A 682 10.66 12.70 6.81
CA GLU A 682 10.54 11.88 5.60
C GLU A 682 9.09 11.46 5.35
N GLY A 683 8.18 11.83 6.24
CA GLY A 683 6.75 11.59 6.07
C GLY A 683 6.14 12.42 4.96
N THR A 684 4.88 12.15 4.68
CA THR A 684 4.11 12.83 3.64
C THR A 684 2.78 13.35 4.17
N ILE A 685 2.11 14.17 3.38
CA ILE A 685 0.70 14.47 3.61
C ILE A 685 -0.06 13.36 2.91
N HIS A 686 -0.80 12.55 3.66
CA HIS A 686 -1.59 11.50 3.02
C HIS A 686 -2.74 12.11 2.22
N CYS A 687 -3.03 11.45 1.11
CA CYS A 687 -3.97 11.91 0.11
C CYS A 687 -5.39 12.13 0.66
N GLU A 688 -5.82 11.35 1.67
CA GLU A 688 -7.14 11.51 2.30
C GLU A 688 -7.27 12.84 3.05
N ALA A 689 -6.24 13.21 3.81
CA ALA A 689 -6.26 14.43 4.60
C ALA A 689 -6.25 15.66 3.67
N SER A 690 -5.41 15.63 2.64
CA SER A 690 -5.38 16.67 1.61
C SER A 690 -6.74 16.84 0.95
N LEU A 691 -7.31 15.74 0.47
CA LEU A 691 -8.57 15.77 -0.26
C LEU A 691 -9.72 16.27 0.62
N ALA A 692 -9.86 15.76 1.85
CA ALA A 692 -10.92 16.17 2.76
C ALA A 692 -10.91 17.66 3.09
N THR A 693 -9.73 18.27 3.23
CA THR A 693 -9.62 19.69 3.57
C THR A 693 -9.97 20.66 2.44
N ILE A 694 -10.14 20.16 1.22
CA ILE A 694 -10.59 20.98 0.07
C ILE A 694 -11.98 20.60 -0.43
N LEU A 695 -12.62 19.57 0.15
CA LEU A 695 -13.97 19.17 -0.20
C LEU A 695 -15.01 20.17 0.34
N PRO A 696 -16.14 20.39 -0.37
CA PRO A 696 -17.23 21.25 0.10
C PRO A 696 -17.74 20.86 1.49
N ALA A 697 -17.83 19.56 1.75
CA ALA A 697 -18.21 19.00 3.04
C ALA A 697 -17.43 19.62 4.21
N PHE A 698 -16.18 20.03 4.01
CA PHE A 698 -15.39 20.75 5.02
C PHE A 698 -15.39 22.26 4.80
N THR A 699 -15.13 22.73 3.57
CA THR A 699 -14.84 24.15 3.30
C THR A 699 -16.05 25.07 3.47
N GLU A 700 -17.27 24.55 3.36
CA GLU A 700 -18.50 25.27 3.65
C GLU A 700 -18.66 25.60 5.14
N GLN A 701 -18.02 24.80 6.02
CA GLN A 701 -18.08 24.97 7.49
C GLN A 701 -17.06 25.99 8.01
N LEU A 702 -16.13 26.44 7.17
CA LEU A 702 -15.11 27.42 7.59
C LEU A 702 -15.75 28.77 7.87
N THR A 703 -15.29 29.43 8.93
CA THR A 703 -15.63 30.84 9.18
C THR A 703 -15.10 31.73 8.04
N PRO A 704 -15.73 32.89 7.77
CA PRO A 704 -15.22 33.84 6.78
C PRO A 704 -13.75 34.20 6.98
N GLU A 705 -13.32 34.36 8.24
CA GLU A 705 -11.95 34.67 8.63
C GLU A 705 -10.98 33.54 8.29
N GLU A 706 -11.35 32.28 8.56
CA GLU A 706 -10.54 31.11 8.20
C GLU A 706 -10.44 30.93 6.68
N ARG A 707 -11.55 31.13 5.98
CA ARG A 707 -11.56 31.07 4.52
C ARG A 707 -10.63 32.13 3.93
N GLN A 708 -10.66 33.34 4.48
CA GLN A 708 -9.82 34.44 4.02
C GLN A 708 -8.34 34.30 4.41
N SER A 709 -8.04 33.69 5.55
CA SER A 709 -6.66 33.57 6.07
C SER A 709 -5.92 32.34 5.55
N HIS A 710 -6.59 31.20 5.44
CA HIS A 710 -5.96 29.92 5.09
C HIS A 710 -6.25 29.45 3.67
N TYR A 711 -7.35 29.90 3.06
CA TYR A 711 -7.86 29.36 1.79
C TYR A 711 -7.92 30.37 0.64
N LYS A 712 -7.59 31.64 0.87
CA LYS A 712 -7.70 32.70 -0.15
C LYS A 712 -6.92 32.38 -1.44
N ASP A 713 -5.78 31.71 -1.30
CA ASP A 713 -4.88 31.40 -2.42
C ASP A 713 -5.05 29.94 -2.92
N ILE A 714 -6.12 29.25 -2.49
CA ILE A 714 -6.46 27.88 -2.89
C ILE A 714 -7.50 27.94 -4.01
N ASN A 715 -7.04 28.18 -5.23
CA ASN A 715 -7.90 28.34 -6.41
C ASN A 715 -8.72 27.08 -6.73
N VAL A 716 -8.25 25.90 -6.31
CA VAL A 716 -8.89 24.61 -6.58
C VAL A 716 -10.25 24.44 -5.91
N LEU A 717 -10.62 25.28 -4.92
CA LEU A 717 -11.90 25.17 -4.24
C LEU A 717 -13.12 25.27 -5.17
N VAL A 718 -13.00 26.04 -6.27
CA VAL A 718 -14.08 26.19 -7.25
C VAL A 718 -14.29 24.87 -8.01
N ASP A 719 -13.22 24.18 -8.36
CA ASP A 719 -13.27 22.90 -9.08
C ASP A 719 -13.81 21.76 -8.20
N MET A 720 -13.69 21.89 -6.87
CA MET A 720 -14.20 20.93 -5.89
C MET A 720 -15.71 21.02 -5.66
N GLN A 721 -16.41 22.00 -6.26
CA GLN A 721 -17.85 22.12 -6.10
C GLN A 721 -18.59 20.88 -6.62
N GLY A 722 -19.48 20.33 -5.78
CA GLY A 722 -20.29 19.15 -6.07
C GLY A 722 -19.65 17.81 -5.69
N PHE A 723 -18.39 17.79 -5.22
CA PHE A 723 -17.76 16.59 -4.68
C PHE A 723 -18.33 16.21 -3.30
N GLY A 724 -18.56 14.91 -3.11
CA GLY A 724 -19.16 14.34 -1.90
C GLY A 724 -18.15 14.04 -0.78
N HIS A 725 -18.65 13.48 0.33
CA HIS A 725 -17.88 13.13 1.53
C HIS A 725 -17.30 11.71 1.50
N VAL A 726 -17.52 10.94 0.42
CA VAL A 726 -16.96 9.59 0.26
C VAL A 726 -15.56 9.69 -0.34
N ILE A 727 -14.58 9.12 0.36
CA ILE A 727 -13.18 9.07 -0.07
C ILE A 727 -12.78 7.60 -0.25
N GLY A 728 -12.49 7.22 -1.49
CA GLY A 728 -11.89 5.93 -1.81
C GLY A 728 -10.38 5.99 -1.69
N THR A 729 -9.77 4.94 -1.17
CA THR A 729 -8.32 4.90 -0.93
C THR A 729 -7.74 3.62 -1.52
N SER A 730 -6.52 3.68 -2.06
CA SER A 730 -5.84 2.48 -2.59
C SER A 730 -5.46 1.50 -1.48
N ASP A 731 -5.30 2.00 -0.26
CA ASP A 731 -4.93 1.25 0.93
C ASP A 731 -5.86 1.64 2.09
N LEU A 732 -5.82 0.92 3.21
CA LEU A 732 -6.49 1.40 4.43
C LEU A 732 -5.85 2.74 4.85
N SER A 733 -6.65 3.67 5.36
CA SER A 733 -6.12 4.97 5.78
C SER A 733 -5.23 4.85 7.02
N CYS A 734 -4.29 5.78 7.16
CA CYS A 734 -3.55 5.92 8.41
C CYS A 734 -4.51 6.29 9.56
N PRO A 735 -4.36 5.72 10.77
CA PRO A 735 -5.13 6.12 11.96
C PRO A 735 -5.18 7.63 12.19
N SER A 736 -4.06 8.32 11.98
CA SER A 736 -3.99 9.78 12.11
C SER A 736 -4.92 10.48 11.11
N CYS A 737 -5.01 9.97 9.87
CA CYS A 737 -5.91 10.51 8.86
C CYS A 737 -7.37 10.17 9.17
N ALA A 738 -7.67 8.94 9.57
CA ALA A 738 -9.03 8.56 9.98
C ALA A 738 -9.52 9.39 11.18
N LEU A 739 -8.65 9.64 12.16
CA LEU A 739 -8.95 10.52 13.29
C LEU A 739 -9.14 11.97 12.82
N PHE A 740 -8.31 12.45 11.91
CA PHE A 740 -8.44 13.78 11.34
C PHE A 740 -9.79 13.96 10.64
N LEU A 741 -10.18 13.02 9.77
CA LEU A 741 -11.48 13.04 9.09
C LEU A 741 -12.66 13.07 10.06
N ARG A 742 -12.60 12.31 11.17
CA ARG A 742 -13.61 12.38 12.24
C ARG A 742 -13.65 13.72 12.93
N THR A 743 -12.47 14.30 13.17
CA THR A 743 -12.34 15.63 13.80
C THR A 743 -12.91 16.71 12.89
N LEU A 744 -12.72 16.61 11.56
CA LEU A 744 -13.36 17.49 10.60
C LEU A 744 -14.89 17.37 10.66
N ALA A 745 -15.41 16.13 10.72
CA ALA A 745 -16.85 15.89 10.73
C ALA A 745 -17.53 16.30 12.05
N SER A 746 -16.86 16.15 13.20
CA SER A 746 -17.45 16.39 14.52
C SER A 746 -17.59 17.87 14.88
N MET A 747 -16.89 18.75 14.17
CA MET A 747 -16.95 20.20 14.41
C MET A 747 -17.98 20.91 13.52
N SER A 748 -18.72 20.17 12.69
CA SER A 748 -19.81 20.70 11.87
C SER A 748 -21.12 20.80 12.64
N ASP A 749 -21.88 21.86 12.40
CA ASP A 749 -23.30 21.94 12.80
C ASP A 749 -24.17 20.89 12.08
N SER A 750 -23.73 20.42 10.91
CA SER A 750 -24.32 19.32 10.16
C SER A 750 -23.28 18.21 9.93
N PRO A 751 -23.18 17.22 10.83
CA PRO A 751 -22.13 16.21 10.76
C PRO A 751 -22.39 15.24 9.60
N SER A 752 -21.88 15.59 8.42
CA SER A 752 -21.65 14.62 7.35
C SER A 752 -20.31 13.94 7.63
N GLU A 753 -20.37 12.68 8.08
CA GLU A 753 -19.16 11.90 8.34
C GLU A 753 -18.45 11.60 7.02
N PHE A 754 -17.14 11.86 6.95
CA PHE A 754 -16.35 11.39 5.82
C PHE A 754 -16.33 9.86 5.80
N ILE A 755 -16.73 9.28 4.67
CA ILE A 755 -16.81 7.84 4.51
C ILE A 755 -15.53 7.33 3.85
N ILE A 756 -14.77 6.53 4.60
CA ILE A 756 -13.58 5.81 4.13
C ILE A 756 -13.75 4.31 4.33
N GLN A 757 -12.95 3.49 3.63
CA GLN A 757 -12.95 2.04 3.83
C GLN A 757 -12.62 1.65 5.27
N GLY A 758 -11.68 2.34 5.91
CA GLY A 758 -11.18 1.97 7.22
C GLY A 758 -9.79 2.50 7.50
N ASN A 759 -9.19 2.05 8.60
CA ASN A 759 -7.81 2.41 8.96
C ASN A 759 -6.98 1.17 9.34
N HIS A 760 -5.68 1.21 9.03
CA HIS A 760 -4.73 0.21 9.52
C HIS A 760 -4.41 0.44 11.02
N SER A 761 -3.60 -0.42 11.65
CA SER A 761 -3.31 -0.34 13.10
C SER A 761 -2.15 0.60 13.44
N ALA A 762 -1.19 0.75 12.53
CA ALA A 762 0.03 1.51 12.76
C ALA A 762 -0.14 2.99 12.42
N ILE A 763 0.43 3.92 13.18
CA ILE A 763 0.56 5.32 12.73
C ILE A 763 1.81 5.42 11.88
N SER A 764 1.67 5.84 10.62
CA SER A 764 2.79 6.30 9.82
C SER A 764 3.14 7.75 10.16
N GLU A 765 4.42 8.09 9.99
CA GLU A 765 4.90 9.47 10.03
C GLU A 765 4.20 10.28 8.93
N CYS A 766 3.37 11.23 9.31
CA CYS A 766 2.61 12.04 8.37
C CYS A 766 2.44 13.47 8.86
N SER A 767 2.04 14.35 7.94
CA SER A 767 1.70 15.73 8.23
C SER A 767 0.27 16.05 7.81
N LEU A 768 -0.24 17.17 8.33
CA LEU A 768 -1.50 17.75 7.88
C LEU A 768 -1.23 18.75 6.75
N PRO A 769 -2.22 19.02 5.88
CA PRO A 769 -2.12 20.07 4.89
C PRO A 769 -1.74 21.42 5.52
N PRO A 770 -0.82 22.21 4.94
CA PRO A 770 -0.37 23.49 5.51
C PRO A 770 -1.49 24.51 5.76
N TRP A 771 -2.59 24.41 5.02
CA TRP A 771 -3.78 25.25 5.14
C TRP A 771 -4.81 24.74 6.16
N THR A 772 -4.51 23.66 6.89
CA THR A 772 -5.40 23.17 7.95
C THR A 772 -5.54 24.25 9.02
N PRO A 773 -6.77 24.65 9.40
CA PRO A 773 -6.96 25.67 10.42
C PRO A 773 -6.41 25.23 11.78
N ASP A 774 -5.82 26.17 12.53
CA ASP A 774 -5.07 25.93 13.75
C ASP A 774 -5.86 25.15 14.81
N ARG A 775 -7.17 25.41 14.94
CA ARG A 775 -8.03 24.68 15.90
C ARG A 775 -8.04 23.17 15.67
N PHE A 776 -8.06 22.72 14.41
CA PHE A 776 -8.06 21.29 14.07
C PHE A 776 -6.70 20.67 14.35
N VAL A 777 -5.63 21.38 14.01
CA VAL A 777 -4.25 20.92 14.29
C VAL A 777 -4.04 20.76 15.80
N ARG A 778 -4.51 21.71 16.62
CA ARG A 778 -4.46 21.60 18.08
C ARG A 778 -5.25 20.42 18.62
N THR A 779 -6.47 20.18 18.12
CA THR A 779 -7.26 19.01 18.53
C THR A 779 -6.57 17.69 18.15
N MET A 780 -5.96 17.63 16.97
CA MET A 780 -5.17 16.48 16.54
C MET A 780 -3.94 16.26 17.43
N ASN A 781 -3.18 17.33 17.72
CA ASN A 781 -2.04 17.29 18.65
C ASN A 781 -2.46 16.85 20.04
N ALA A 782 -3.56 17.37 20.58
CA ALA A 782 -4.04 16.98 21.90
C ALA A 782 -4.43 15.49 21.94
N THR A 783 -5.13 15.01 20.91
CA THR A 783 -5.62 13.63 20.86
C THR A 783 -4.46 12.64 20.65
N LEU A 784 -3.65 12.83 19.61
CA LEU A 784 -2.50 11.95 19.34
C LEU A 784 -1.38 12.13 20.36
N GLY A 785 -1.23 13.33 20.93
CA GLY A 785 -0.31 13.60 22.03
C GLY A 785 -0.70 12.83 23.29
N SER A 786 -1.99 12.67 23.58
CA SER A 786 -2.48 11.80 24.65
C SER A 786 -2.14 10.32 24.39
N VAL A 787 -2.31 9.84 23.16
CA VAL A 787 -1.90 8.47 22.76
C VAL A 787 -0.39 8.29 22.91
N LEU A 788 0.41 9.25 22.45
CA LEU A 788 1.86 9.25 22.58
C LEU A 788 2.29 9.20 24.05
N ARG A 789 1.67 10.03 24.89
CA ARG A 789 1.92 10.05 26.33
C ARG A 789 1.64 8.68 26.96
N GLN A 790 0.50 8.06 26.66
CA GLN A 790 0.17 6.72 27.18
C GLN A 790 1.19 5.68 26.75
N ALA A 791 1.59 5.68 25.47
CA ALA A 791 2.58 4.75 24.96
C ALA A 791 3.97 4.95 25.60
N LEU A 792 4.37 6.20 25.85
CA LEU A 792 5.63 6.53 26.54
C LEU A 792 5.60 6.13 28.02
N VAL A 793 4.49 6.35 28.72
CA VAL A 793 4.34 5.90 30.12
C VAL A 793 4.40 4.38 30.21
N ALA A 794 3.74 3.66 29.30
CA ALA A 794 3.84 2.21 29.24
C ALA A 794 5.29 1.74 28.99
N LEU A 795 6.04 2.45 28.15
CA LEU A 795 7.46 2.18 27.91
C LEU A 795 8.32 2.42 29.17
N MET A 796 8.04 3.48 29.94
CA MET A 796 8.70 3.76 31.22
C MET A 796 8.41 2.68 32.27
N GLU A 797 7.17 2.21 32.35
CA GLU A 797 6.77 1.15 33.27
C GLU A 797 7.47 -0.17 32.94
N GLN A 798 7.60 -0.52 31.66
CA GLN A 798 8.34 -1.69 31.21
C GLN A 798 9.81 -1.65 31.66
N GLU A 799 10.48 -0.49 31.55
CA GLU A 799 11.85 -0.31 32.03
C GLU A 799 11.96 -0.51 33.55
N GLY A 800 10.99 0.01 34.32
CA GLY A 800 10.94 -0.19 35.76
C GLY A 800 10.81 -1.66 36.17
N HIS A 801 10.02 -2.45 35.43
CA HIS A 801 9.86 -3.89 35.68
C HIS A 801 11.12 -4.67 35.31
N GLU A 802 11.75 -4.36 34.17
CA GLU A 802 13.00 -5.01 33.75
C GLU A 802 14.12 -4.77 34.77
N MET A 803 14.29 -3.54 35.26
CA MET A 803 15.28 -3.23 36.30
C MET A 803 14.99 -3.97 37.62
N THR A 804 13.71 -4.15 37.98
CA THR A 804 13.32 -4.87 39.20
C THR A 804 13.64 -6.36 39.08
N ILE A 805 13.38 -6.96 37.91
CA ILE A 805 13.72 -8.36 37.64
C ILE A 805 15.24 -8.56 37.65
N GLU A 806 16.00 -7.66 37.03
CA GLU A 806 17.47 -7.71 37.06
C GLU A 806 18.06 -7.55 38.46
N HIS A 807 17.43 -6.79 39.36
CA HIS A 807 17.88 -6.68 40.75
C HIS A 807 17.48 -7.90 41.61
N GLN A 808 16.44 -8.63 41.21
CA GLN A 808 16.00 -9.85 41.91
C GLN A 808 16.81 -11.09 41.51
N LEU A 809 17.33 -11.11 40.27
CA LEU A 809 18.26 -12.12 39.75
C LEU A 809 19.70 -11.85 40.21
#